data_AF-A0A838QX04-F1
#
_entry.id   AF-A0A838QX04-F1
#
_cell.length_a   1.000
_cell.length_b   1.000
_cell.length_c   1.000
_cell.angle_alpha   90.00
_cell.angle_beta   90.00
_cell.angle_gamma   90.00
#
_symmetry.space_group_name_H-M   'P 1'
#
loop_
_entity.id
_entity.type
_entity.pdbx_description
1 polymer ?
#
loop_
_entity_poly.entity_id
_entity_poly.type
_entity_poly.pdbx_seq_one_letter_code
_entity_poly.pdbx_strand_id
1 'polypeptide(L)'
;MRLRRSLIALLLILAIGRPTDVRADLYWDSNGASAGGSNSDTAPGAWGVDNFWGADPIGLAVTGPWVADETAVFSADANVIGTYDVTVSATQSASGIRFEEGTVTLNGGTINLANAAAVNVGTGLTSTINSVLGGSAGLTQSGSGTLVLGGANTYAGNTMLTSNTTAGTFNTLRLGASGVIPDTSVVQLLGQNSSFELYGQTETVKSIAGGGAGSRIDVGTGTLIIADDLNEVETYQSQLFATSTGRIIKNGAGQLNLTASNTAWEGEFVLSGGLLGIGVNNTLGTSSSGTAKLTLNGGTITFFNAGSRSVQTQNVDITNSFSALVGASNIELLGMASGGEGTAVVTLKVDNPTITVNNTAGTTGVFIFRGPVGDEGQNRGITKAGSGVLTMNNPDNTYGGDTTILGGSIRIDDTSNLGDGTGTLRLSGGNLNTTQNRDLVSFPVNNPIEVTADSAITTTQAGNVTLLPTVDLNLTSNSVGGSAGTLTFRNDAAVTVANPSNTFDPRFSGSGFNLTRPIILAAGGVDPANRFTRLNSANATGTQTFSGVISGPGKFRRMTAGGTTVFTGANTYEGGTTVEDGTLTVSGASATLGVGDVTVTGGTLSISSGVTNAIANTATLSVSGAGIVNLGTGINDLIAALSLGGVAQTNAGTYGSLASSATFKNA
;
A
#
# COMPACT_ATOMS: atom_id res chain seq x y z
N MET A 1 -55.08 -53.41 13.85
CA MET A 1 -55.94 -52.99 14.98
C MET A 1 -56.51 -51.61 14.63
N ARG A 2 -57.84 -51.55 14.48
CA ARG A 2 -58.78 -50.40 14.45
C ARG A 2 -58.17 -48.98 14.33
N LEU A 3 -58.37 -48.27 13.21
CA LEU A 3 -59.45 -47.28 13.00
C LEU A 3 -59.78 -46.38 14.20
N ARG A 4 -59.53 -45.07 14.07
CA ARG A 4 -60.57 -44.05 14.29
C ARG A 4 -60.44 -42.94 13.25
N ARG A 5 -61.52 -42.79 12.48
CA ARG A 5 -61.85 -41.66 11.61
C ARG A 5 -62.25 -40.47 12.49
N SER A 6 -61.88 -39.26 12.09
CA SER A 6 -62.70 -38.08 12.35
C SER A 6 -62.78 -37.28 11.06
N LEU A 7 -64.01 -37.01 10.66
CA LEU A 7 -64.47 -36.47 9.40
C LEU A 7 -64.77 -34.98 9.63
N ILE A 8 -64.07 -34.05 9.01
CA ILE A 8 -64.52 -32.64 8.93
C ILE A 8 -64.29 -32.09 7.53
N ALA A 9 -65.43 -31.81 6.89
CA ALA A 9 -65.77 -30.96 5.76
C ALA A 9 -64.64 -30.37 4.89
N LEU A 10 -64.69 -30.79 3.62
CA LEU A 10 -64.25 -30.04 2.45
C LEU A 10 -65.04 -28.71 2.37
N LEU A 11 -64.40 -27.59 2.70
CA LEU A 11 -64.82 -26.27 2.25
C LEU A 11 -63.84 -25.84 1.15
N LEU A 12 -64.18 -26.18 -0.09
CA LEU A 12 -63.53 -25.66 -1.28
C LEU A 12 -63.95 -24.19 -1.42
N ILE A 13 -63.27 -23.29 -0.72
CA ILE A 13 -63.27 -21.88 -1.10
C ILE A 13 -62.48 -21.83 -2.41
N LEU A 14 -63.22 -21.67 -3.51
CA LEU A 14 -62.69 -21.23 -4.79
C LEU A 14 -62.16 -19.81 -4.57
N ALA A 15 -60.98 -19.69 -3.95
CA ALA A 15 -60.16 -18.52 -4.13
C ALA A 15 -59.81 -18.54 -5.62
N ILE A 16 -60.43 -17.65 -6.38
CA ILE A 16 -59.94 -17.28 -7.71
C ILE A 16 -58.61 -16.57 -7.43
N GLY A 17 -57.58 -17.38 -7.14
CA GLY A 17 -56.21 -16.95 -7.18
C GLY A 17 -55.99 -16.52 -8.61
N ARG A 18 -55.72 -15.22 -8.80
CA ARG A 18 -55.26 -14.75 -10.10
C ARG A 18 -54.02 -15.58 -10.47
N PRO A 19 -54.01 -16.24 -11.65
CA PRO A 19 -52.88 -17.04 -12.06
C PRO A 19 -51.67 -16.11 -12.20
N THR A 20 -50.56 -16.40 -11.52
CA THR A 20 -49.23 -15.76 -11.66
C THR A 20 -49.24 -14.48 -12.52
N ASP A 21 -49.78 -13.41 -11.96
CA ASP A 21 -50.19 -12.22 -12.71
C ASP A 21 -48.96 -11.49 -13.28
N VAL A 22 -48.88 -11.43 -14.60
CA VAL A 22 -48.21 -10.31 -15.28
C VAL A 22 -48.90 -9.04 -14.81
N ARG A 23 -48.13 -8.10 -14.26
CA ARG A 23 -48.63 -6.80 -13.81
C ARG A 23 -49.12 -6.02 -15.02
N ALA A 24 -50.30 -5.42 -14.92
CA ALA A 24 -50.87 -4.63 -15.99
C ALA A 24 -50.13 -3.30 -16.12
N ASP A 25 -49.99 -2.83 -17.35
CA ASP A 25 -49.56 -1.46 -17.62
C ASP A 25 -50.77 -0.53 -17.52
N LEU A 26 -50.65 0.51 -16.70
CA LEU A 26 -51.63 1.58 -16.59
C LEU A 26 -50.98 2.88 -17.07
N TYR A 27 -51.60 3.50 -18.07
CA TYR A 27 -51.11 4.68 -18.77
C TYR A 27 -51.74 5.93 -18.17
N TRP A 28 -50.90 6.94 -17.92
CA TRP A 28 -51.29 8.25 -17.45
C TRP A 28 -51.96 9.03 -18.58
N ASP A 29 -53.21 9.43 -18.34
CA ASP A 29 -54.11 10.04 -19.30
C ASP A 29 -55.00 11.05 -18.56
N SER A 30 -54.80 12.34 -18.85
CA SER A 30 -55.51 13.44 -18.20
C SER A 30 -56.79 13.87 -18.93
N ASN A 31 -57.11 13.30 -20.10
CA ASN A 31 -58.29 13.65 -20.91
C ASN A 31 -59.32 12.53 -21.04
N GLY A 32 -59.11 11.40 -20.37
CA GLY A 32 -60.07 10.30 -20.26
C GLY A 32 -60.14 9.51 -21.56
N ALA A 33 -61.32 8.98 -21.94
CA ALA A 33 -61.47 8.14 -23.15
C ALA A 33 -61.38 8.92 -24.48
N SER A 34 -60.38 9.77 -24.64
CA SER A 34 -60.08 10.57 -25.84
C SER A 34 -58.65 10.26 -26.27
N ALA A 35 -58.42 9.97 -27.55
CA ALA A 35 -57.09 9.65 -28.07
C ALA A 35 -56.02 10.65 -27.58
N GLY A 36 -54.87 10.12 -27.17
CA GLY A 36 -53.81 10.90 -26.53
C GLY A 36 -53.80 10.75 -25.00
N GLY A 37 -52.71 11.14 -24.35
CA GLY A 37 -52.59 11.20 -22.88
C GLY A 37 -52.96 12.55 -22.28
N SER A 38 -53.22 13.56 -23.11
CA SER A 38 -53.73 14.87 -22.70
C SER A 38 -54.28 15.69 -23.87
N ASN A 39 -55.04 16.75 -23.56
CA ASN A 39 -55.46 17.75 -24.55
C ASN A 39 -54.38 18.83 -24.86
N SER A 40 -53.19 18.70 -24.27
CA SER A 40 -52.00 19.57 -24.42
C SER A 40 -50.76 18.68 -24.62
N ASP A 41 -49.62 19.28 -24.84
CA ASP A 41 -48.30 18.65 -24.72
C ASP A 41 -47.88 18.31 -23.27
N THR A 42 -48.68 18.65 -22.26
CA THR A 42 -48.40 18.37 -20.84
C THR A 42 -49.61 17.72 -20.15
N ALA A 43 -49.33 16.87 -19.14
CA ALA A 43 -50.35 16.16 -18.37
C ALA A 43 -50.14 16.27 -16.84
N PRO A 44 -50.10 17.49 -16.25
CA PRO A 44 -49.91 17.64 -14.81
C PRO A 44 -51.09 17.05 -14.00
N GLY A 45 -50.82 16.52 -12.81
CA GLY A 45 -51.87 15.97 -11.94
C GLY A 45 -51.34 15.34 -10.66
N ALA A 46 -52.19 14.59 -9.96
CA ALA A 46 -51.90 13.98 -8.67
C ALA A 46 -52.11 12.46 -8.68
N TRP A 47 -51.02 11.70 -8.64
CA TRP A 47 -51.06 10.23 -8.53
C TRP A 47 -51.57 9.82 -7.14
N GLY A 48 -52.68 9.09 -7.13
CA GLY A 48 -53.34 8.62 -5.91
C GLY A 48 -54.58 9.46 -5.55
N VAL A 49 -54.88 10.49 -6.35
CA VAL A 49 -56.08 11.32 -6.22
C VAL A 49 -56.85 11.34 -7.54
N ASP A 50 -56.17 11.64 -8.66
CA ASP A 50 -56.81 11.78 -9.96
C ASP A 50 -57.09 10.43 -10.62
N ASN A 51 -58.22 10.35 -11.33
CA ASN A 51 -58.61 9.18 -12.11
C ASN A 51 -57.98 9.22 -13.51
N PHE A 52 -56.65 9.25 -13.59
CA PHE A 52 -55.89 9.38 -14.84
C PHE A 52 -55.27 8.06 -15.32
N TRP A 53 -55.65 6.91 -14.76
CA TRP A 53 -55.02 5.64 -15.11
C TRP A 53 -55.92 4.81 -16.04
N GLY A 54 -55.47 4.61 -17.29
CA GLY A 54 -56.15 3.81 -18.31
C GLY A 54 -55.37 2.54 -18.69
N ALA A 55 -56.06 1.50 -19.16
CA ALA A 55 -55.41 0.26 -19.61
C ALA A 55 -55.02 0.25 -21.10
N ASP A 56 -55.27 1.36 -21.81
CA ASP A 56 -55.04 1.48 -23.25
C ASP A 56 -53.81 2.37 -23.53
N PRO A 57 -52.77 1.86 -24.22
CA PRO A 57 -51.57 2.62 -24.55
C PRO A 57 -51.81 3.86 -25.41
N ILE A 58 -52.95 3.99 -26.11
CA ILE A 58 -53.25 5.15 -26.98
C ILE A 58 -54.33 6.09 -26.42
N GLY A 59 -54.80 5.89 -25.18
CA GLY A 59 -55.73 6.80 -24.48
C GLY A 59 -57.21 6.65 -24.88
N LEU A 60 -57.63 5.55 -25.51
CA LEU A 60 -59.05 5.37 -25.87
C LEU A 60 -59.89 4.71 -24.77
N ALA A 61 -59.27 4.18 -23.72
CA ALA A 61 -59.98 3.58 -22.59
C ALA A 61 -60.45 4.63 -21.57
N VAL A 62 -61.54 4.31 -20.86
CA VAL A 62 -61.96 5.10 -19.70
C VAL A 62 -60.89 5.00 -18.62
N THR A 63 -60.45 6.15 -18.12
CA THR A 63 -59.49 6.25 -17.03
C THR A 63 -60.14 6.03 -15.66
N GLY A 64 -59.35 5.57 -14.70
CA GLY A 64 -59.78 5.26 -13.34
C GLY A 64 -58.71 5.60 -12.29
N PRO A 65 -58.96 5.29 -11.01
CA PRO A 65 -58.00 5.47 -9.94
C PRO A 65 -56.80 4.52 -10.09
N TRP A 66 -55.68 4.85 -9.44
CA TRP A 66 -54.51 3.97 -9.40
C TRP A 66 -54.84 2.62 -8.77
N VAL A 67 -54.36 1.55 -9.40
CA VAL A 67 -54.42 0.19 -8.85
C VAL A 67 -53.04 -0.16 -8.33
N ALA A 68 -52.94 -0.41 -7.03
CA ALA A 68 -51.67 -0.73 -6.37
C ALA A 68 -50.97 -1.94 -7.02
N ASP A 69 -49.64 -1.87 -7.05
CA ASP A 69 -48.73 -2.88 -7.58
C ASP A 69 -48.80 -3.11 -9.10
N GLU A 70 -49.51 -2.29 -9.86
CA GLU A 70 -49.42 -2.29 -11.32
C GLU A 70 -48.20 -1.48 -11.82
N THR A 71 -47.96 -1.49 -13.13
CA THR A 71 -46.89 -0.69 -13.76
C THR A 71 -47.44 0.68 -14.16
N ALA A 72 -46.84 1.74 -13.65
CA ALA A 72 -47.20 3.12 -14.00
C ALA A 72 -46.48 3.54 -15.28
N VAL A 73 -47.23 3.95 -16.31
CA VAL A 73 -46.68 4.37 -17.60
C VAL A 73 -47.03 5.83 -17.85
N PHE A 74 -46.03 6.67 -18.03
CA PHE A 74 -46.17 8.07 -18.38
C PHE A 74 -45.71 8.25 -19.84
N SER A 75 -46.60 8.46 -20.80
CA SER A 75 -48.08 8.61 -20.74
C SER A 75 -48.78 7.75 -21.80
N ALA A 76 -50.11 7.80 -21.89
CA ALA A 76 -50.81 7.25 -23.05
C ALA A 76 -50.47 8.07 -24.32
N ASP A 77 -50.22 7.38 -25.44
CA ASP A 77 -49.88 7.90 -26.77
C ASP A 77 -48.70 8.89 -26.85
N ALA A 78 -48.30 9.23 -28.08
CA ALA A 78 -47.15 10.04 -28.49
C ALA A 78 -47.21 11.55 -28.22
N ASN A 79 -48.25 12.05 -27.55
CA ASN A 79 -48.59 13.48 -27.60
C ASN A 79 -48.17 14.28 -26.35
N VAL A 80 -47.76 13.66 -25.25
CA VAL A 80 -47.38 14.36 -24.02
C VAL A 80 -45.87 14.62 -23.98
N ILE A 81 -45.39 15.46 -24.89
CA ILE A 81 -43.96 15.70 -25.14
C ILE A 81 -43.32 16.79 -24.26
N GLY A 82 -44.12 17.55 -23.50
CA GLY A 82 -43.69 18.68 -22.68
C GLY A 82 -43.13 18.31 -21.31
N THR A 83 -42.76 19.32 -20.52
CA THR A 83 -42.32 19.15 -19.13
C THR A 83 -43.49 19.34 -18.17
N TYR A 84 -43.70 18.41 -17.24
CA TYR A 84 -44.80 18.50 -16.27
C TYR A 84 -44.51 17.75 -14.97
N ASP A 85 -45.20 18.19 -13.91
CA ASP A 85 -45.12 17.60 -12.58
C ASP A 85 -46.31 16.68 -12.31
N VAL A 86 -46.04 15.53 -11.70
CA VAL A 86 -47.04 14.64 -11.10
C VAL A 86 -46.81 14.60 -9.59
N THR A 87 -47.81 15.01 -8.83
CA THR A 87 -47.76 14.96 -7.36
C THR A 87 -48.19 13.58 -6.87
N VAL A 88 -47.27 12.80 -6.34
CA VAL A 88 -47.54 11.54 -5.63
C VAL A 88 -48.20 11.87 -4.29
N SER A 89 -49.44 11.46 -4.12
CA SER A 89 -50.19 11.62 -2.87
C SER A 89 -49.95 10.41 -1.96
N ALA A 90 -49.62 10.66 -0.69
CA ALA A 90 -49.38 9.62 0.31
C ALA A 90 -48.38 8.54 -0.19
N THR A 91 -48.59 7.27 0.17
CA THR A 91 -47.78 6.16 -0.32
C THR A 91 -48.50 5.44 -1.45
N GLN A 92 -47.88 5.36 -2.62
CA GLN A 92 -48.32 4.55 -3.74
C GLN A 92 -47.42 3.31 -3.84
N SER A 93 -47.95 2.18 -4.29
CA SER A 93 -47.17 0.97 -4.57
C SER A 93 -47.22 0.66 -6.05
N ALA A 94 -46.07 0.40 -6.67
CA ALA A 94 -45.94 0.12 -8.09
C ALA A 94 -44.94 -1.03 -8.32
N SER A 95 -45.26 -1.92 -9.26
CA SER A 95 -44.33 -2.97 -9.71
C SER A 95 -43.47 -2.54 -10.90
N GLY A 96 -43.63 -1.31 -11.37
CA GLY A 96 -42.82 -0.71 -12.41
C GLY A 96 -43.20 0.75 -12.64
N ILE A 97 -42.26 1.53 -13.17
CA ILE A 97 -42.49 2.89 -13.64
C ILE A 97 -41.83 3.01 -15.01
N ARG A 98 -42.54 3.53 -16.00
CA ARG A 98 -42.01 3.70 -17.35
C ARG A 98 -42.33 5.11 -17.85
N PHE A 99 -41.28 5.83 -18.22
CA PHE A 99 -41.36 7.14 -18.86
C PHE A 99 -41.09 6.93 -20.34
N GLU A 100 -42.14 6.92 -21.14
CA GLU A 100 -42.03 6.73 -22.59
C GLU A 100 -41.85 8.05 -23.30
N GLU A 101 -42.30 9.14 -22.67
CA GLU A 101 -42.47 10.45 -23.29
C GLU A 101 -42.40 11.59 -22.28
N GLY A 102 -42.23 12.80 -22.82
CA GLY A 102 -42.18 14.03 -22.03
C GLY A 102 -40.99 14.10 -21.08
N THR A 103 -40.99 15.16 -20.27
CA THR A 103 -40.05 15.35 -19.16
C THR A 103 -40.85 15.39 -17.87
N VAL A 104 -41.02 14.22 -17.25
CA VAL A 104 -41.87 14.03 -16.08
C VAL A 104 -41.09 14.21 -14.79
N THR A 105 -41.65 14.94 -13.83
CA THR A 105 -41.13 15.01 -12.45
C THR A 105 -42.16 14.46 -11.47
N LEU A 106 -41.81 13.40 -10.74
CA LEU A 106 -42.64 12.84 -9.67
C LEU A 106 -42.28 13.47 -8.33
N ASN A 107 -43.18 14.28 -7.76
CA ASN A 107 -42.96 15.02 -6.50
C ASN A 107 -43.89 14.54 -5.39
N GLY A 108 -43.51 14.70 -4.11
CA GLY A 108 -44.41 14.50 -2.99
C GLY A 108 -44.12 13.23 -2.19
N GLY A 109 -45.10 12.33 -2.13
CA GLY A 109 -45.14 11.17 -1.23
C GLY A 109 -44.11 10.07 -1.51
N THR A 110 -44.44 8.85 -1.08
CA THR A 110 -43.55 7.68 -1.23
C THR A 110 -44.07 6.78 -2.34
N ILE A 111 -43.18 6.27 -3.18
CA ILE A 111 -43.48 5.20 -4.12
C ILE A 111 -42.76 3.93 -3.63
N ASN A 112 -43.51 2.95 -3.17
CA ASN A 112 -42.95 1.64 -2.81
C ASN A 112 -42.75 0.80 -4.08
N LEU A 113 -41.50 0.37 -4.29
CA LEU A 113 -41.14 -0.55 -5.35
C LEU A 113 -41.49 -1.99 -4.94
N ALA A 114 -42.52 -2.55 -5.56
CA ALA A 114 -42.92 -3.94 -5.34
C ALA A 114 -42.17 -4.88 -6.31
N ASN A 115 -41.81 -6.09 -5.86
CA ASN A 115 -41.38 -7.21 -6.72
C ASN A 115 -40.29 -6.92 -7.78
N ALA A 116 -39.14 -6.36 -7.38
CA ALA A 116 -38.03 -6.00 -8.28
C ALA A 116 -38.46 -5.04 -9.42
N ALA A 117 -39.26 -4.03 -9.07
CA ALA A 117 -39.80 -3.04 -10.00
C ALA A 117 -38.71 -2.39 -10.87
N ALA A 118 -38.96 -2.38 -12.17
CA ALA A 118 -38.12 -1.68 -13.13
C ALA A 118 -38.58 -0.22 -13.28
N VAL A 119 -37.64 0.72 -13.22
CA VAL A 119 -37.84 2.10 -13.65
C VAL A 119 -37.21 2.25 -15.03
N ASN A 120 -38.01 2.46 -16.06
CA ASN A 120 -37.56 2.59 -17.44
C ASN A 120 -37.68 4.03 -17.92
N VAL A 121 -36.61 4.58 -18.48
CA VAL A 121 -36.65 5.90 -19.14
C VAL A 121 -36.34 5.74 -20.62
N GLY A 122 -37.27 6.17 -21.47
CA GLY A 122 -37.18 6.09 -22.93
C GLY A 122 -35.97 6.84 -23.49
N THR A 123 -35.56 6.46 -24.70
CA THR A 123 -34.38 7.02 -25.38
C THR A 123 -34.44 8.54 -25.49
N GLY A 124 -33.38 9.22 -25.04
CA GLY A 124 -33.27 10.67 -25.16
C GLY A 124 -34.11 11.47 -24.15
N LEU A 125 -34.88 10.79 -23.30
CA LEU A 125 -35.67 11.44 -22.26
C LEU A 125 -34.85 11.68 -20.99
N THR A 126 -35.30 12.63 -20.20
CA THR A 126 -34.87 12.83 -18.82
C THR A 126 -36.12 12.88 -17.94
N SER A 127 -36.17 12.07 -16.89
CA SER A 127 -37.29 12.05 -15.95
C SER A 127 -36.76 12.13 -14.52
N THR A 128 -37.46 12.85 -13.65
CA THR A 128 -37.02 13.11 -12.28
C THR A 128 -37.97 12.47 -11.28
N ILE A 129 -37.44 11.81 -10.26
CA ILE A 129 -38.21 11.32 -9.12
C ILE A 129 -37.67 12.01 -7.85
N ASN A 130 -38.41 13.01 -7.39
CA ASN A 130 -38.18 13.68 -6.10
C ASN A 130 -38.93 12.98 -4.95
N SER A 131 -39.96 12.18 -5.29
CA SER A 131 -40.65 11.30 -4.34
C SER A 131 -39.70 10.26 -3.77
N VAL A 132 -39.91 9.83 -2.52
CA VAL A 132 -39.09 8.80 -1.89
C VAL A 132 -39.42 7.45 -2.53
N LEU A 133 -38.44 6.78 -3.13
CA LEU A 133 -38.54 5.37 -3.51
C LEU A 133 -38.29 4.50 -2.27
N GLY A 134 -39.29 3.73 -1.86
CA GLY A 134 -39.25 2.83 -0.71
C GLY A 134 -39.54 1.39 -1.10
N GLY A 135 -39.78 0.54 -0.09
CA GLY A 135 -40.16 -0.86 -0.28
C GLY A 135 -39.03 -1.86 -0.03
N SER A 136 -39.35 -3.15 -0.14
CA SER A 136 -38.41 -4.24 0.16
C SER A 136 -37.55 -4.68 -1.03
N ALA A 137 -37.80 -4.15 -2.22
CA ALA A 137 -37.07 -4.46 -3.44
C ALA A 137 -36.12 -3.31 -3.81
N GLY A 138 -35.00 -3.65 -4.47
CA GLY A 138 -34.05 -2.67 -4.97
C GLY A 138 -34.56 -1.91 -6.19
N LEU A 139 -33.86 -0.85 -6.57
CA LEU A 139 -34.13 -0.09 -7.80
C LEU A 139 -33.47 -0.79 -8.99
N THR A 140 -34.26 -1.26 -9.96
CA THR A 140 -33.73 -1.71 -11.26
C THR A 140 -34.01 -0.64 -12.31
N GLN A 141 -32.99 0.08 -12.75
CA GLN A 141 -33.13 1.06 -13.82
C GLN A 141 -32.84 0.44 -15.20
N SER A 142 -33.73 0.70 -16.15
CA SER A 142 -33.60 0.31 -17.55
C SER A 142 -33.96 1.45 -18.52
N GLY A 143 -34.00 1.16 -19.83
CA GLY A 143 -34.14 2.15 -20.89
C GLY A 143 -32.81 2.77 -21.32
N SER A 144 -32.88 3.85 -22.09
CA SER A 144 -31.75 4.54 -22.75
C SER A 144 -31.83 6.06 -22.57
N GLY A 145 -32.58 6.49 -21.55
CA GLY A 145 -32.65 7.87 -21.10
C GLY A 145 -31.97 8.09 -19.75
N THR A 146 -32.27 9.25 -19.15
CA THR A 146 -31.72 9.68 -17.86
C THR A 146 -32.81 9.67 -16.79
N LEU A 147 -32.62 8.87 -15.75
CA LEU A 147 -33.37 8.99 -14.50
C LEU A 147 -32.61 9.89 -13.53
N VAL A 148 -33.27 10.93 -13.02
CA VAL A 148 -32.74 11.80 -11.96
C VAL A 148 -33.41 11.44 -10.63
N LEU A 149 -32.63 11.07 -9.62
CA LEU A 149 -33.15 10.86 -8.26
C LEU A 149 -32.89 12.09 -7.39
N GLY A 150 -33.96 12.74 -6.94
CA GLY A 150 -33.89 13.89 -6.03
C GLY A 150 -34.37 13.61 -4.60
N GLY A 151 -35.11 12.52 -4.38
CA GLY A 151 -35.57 12.10 -3.05
C GLY A 151 -34.54 11.25 -2.31
N ALA A 152 -34.48 11.38 -0.97
CA ALA A 152 -33.70 10.47 -0.12
C ALA A 152 -34.40 9.11 -0.06
N ASN A 153 -33.93 8.14 -0.85
CA ASN A 153 -34.62 6.87 -1.04
C ASN A 153 -34.37 5.90 0.14
N THR A 154 -35.33 5.01 0.39
CA THR A 154 -35.35 4.08 1.53
C THR A 154 -35.62 2.63 1.13
N TYR A 155 -35.57 2.31 -0.17
CA TYR A 155 -35.72 0.94 -0.64
C TYR A 155 -34.62 0.02 -0.07
N ALA A 156 -34.97 -1.24 0.19
CA ALA A 156 -33.99 -2.28 0.50
C ALA A 156 -33.38 -2.86 -0.78
N GLY A 157 -32.23 -3.53 -0.69
CA GLY A 157 -31.58 -4.17 -1.84
C GLY A 157 -30.77 -3.20 -2.71
N ASN A 158 -30.33 -3.70 -3.87
CA ASN A 158 -29.34 -3.02 -4.71
C ASN A 158 -29.95 -2.06 -5.72
N THR A 159 -29.13 -1.11 -6.17
CA THR A 159 -29.41 -0.22 -7.30
C THR A 159 -28.75 -0.80 -8.54
N MET A 160 -29.54 -1.31 -9.48
CA MET A 160 -29.06 -2.06 -10.64
C MET A 160 -29.37 -1.31 -11.94
N LEU A 161 -28.37 -1.08 -12.78
CA LEU A 161 -28.54 -0.57 -14.14
C LEU A 161 -28.37 -1.72 -15.12
N THR A 162 -29.43 -2.06 -15.89
CA THR A 162 -29.51 -3.36 -16.60
C THR A 162 -29.69 -3.26 -18.12
N SER A 163 -29.94 -2.07 -18.68
CA SER A 163 -30.15 -1.93 -20.12
C SER A 163 -28.95 -2.29 -20.98
N ASN A 164 -29.24 -2.84 -22.16
CA ASN A 164 -28.26 -3.06 -23.18
C ASN A 164 -28.49 -2.08 -24.34
N THR A 165 -27.79 -0.94 -24.32
CA THR A 165 -27.95 0.12 -25.33
C THR A 165 -26.88 0.04 -26.42
N THR A 166 -27.11 0.72 -27.53
CA THR A 166 -26.10 0.93 -28.58
C THR A 166 -25.02 1.89 -28.08
N ALA A 167 -23.79 1.73 -28.59
CA ALA A 167 -22.68 2.64 -28.31
C ALA A 167 -23.07 4.12 -28.54
N GLY A 168 -22.79 4.98 -27.55
CA GLY A 168 -23.10 6.41 -27.58
C GLY A 168 -24.43 6.80 -26.95
N THR A 169 -25.27 5.85 -26.55
CA THR A 169 -26.48 6.10 -25.74
C THR A 169 -26.35 5.38 -24.41
N PHE A 170 -26.65 6.06 -23.31
CA PHE A 170 -26.50 5.48 -21.97
C PHE A 170 -27.86 5.24 -21.30
N ASN A 171 -27.92 4.20 -20.48
CA ASN A 171 -28.88 4.13 -19.39
C ASN A 171 -28.29 4.92 -18.21
N THR A 172 -28.74 6.16 -18.01
CA THR A 172 -28.11 7.07 -17.05
C THR A 172 -28.91 7.19 -15.78
N LEU A 173 -28.33 6.79 -14.65
CA LEU A 173 -28.79 7.17 -13.31
C LEU A 173 -28.02 8.43 -12.89
N ARG A 174 -28.72 9.54 -12.69
CA ARG A 174 -28.13 10.82 -12.24
C ARG A 174 -28.64 11.21 -10.87
N LEU A 175 -27.77 11.74 -10.03
CA LEU A 175 -28.15 12.30 -8.74
C LEU A 175 -28.63 13.74 -8.88
N GLY A 176 -29.83 14.03 -8.38
CA GLY A 176 -30.39 15.37 -8.25
C GLY A 176 -30.12 16.02 -6.88
N ALA A 177 -29.76 15.21 -5.88
CA ALA A 177 -29.36 15.63 -4.53
C ALA A 177 -28.33 14.65 -3.94
N SER A 178 -27.70 15.02 -2.83
CA SER A 178 -26.77 14.15 -2.08
C SER A 178 -27.52 13.17 -1.18
N GLY A 179 -26.97 11.96 -0.99
CA GLY A 179 -27.54 10.93 -0.11
C GLY A 179 -28.88 10.39 -0.58
N VAL A 180 -29.03 10.21 -1.90
CA VAL A 180 -30.29 9.77 -2.50
C VAL A 180 -30.34 8.25 -2.70
N ILE A 181 -29.22 7.54 -2.75
CA ILE A 181 -29.19 6.08 -2.79
C ILE A 181 -29.05 5.58 -1.35
N PRO A 182 -29.77 4.52 -0.94
CA PRO A 182 -29.59 3.97 0.41
C PRO A 182 -28.15 3.50 0.63
N ASP A 183 -27.56 3.86 1.77
CA ASP A 183 -26.20 3.45 2.16
C ASP A 183 -26.00 1.92 2.22
N THR A 184 -27.07 1.14 2.26
CA THR A 184 -27.04 -0.34 2.23
C THR A 184 -27.04 -0.93 0.82
N SER A 185 -27.21 -0.10 -0.21
CA SER A 185 -27.30 -0.52 -1.60
C SER A 185 -25.92 -0.66 -2.23
N VAL A 186 -25.71 -1.77 -2.94
CA VAL A 186 -24.61 -1.87 -3.92
C VAL A 186 -25.11 -1.31 -5.25
N VAL A 187 -24.37 -0.36 -5.84
CA VAL A 187 -24.66 0.16 -7.19
C VAL A 187 -24.00 -0.74 -8.22
N GLN A 188 -24.82 -1.41 -9.05
CA GLN A 188 -24.40 -2.44 -9.98
C GLN A 188 -24.64 -2.02 -11.43
N LEU A 189 -23.56 -1.88 -12.21
CA LEU A 189 -23.62 -1.56 -13.65
C LEU A 189 -23.53 -2.87 -14.44
N LEU A 190 -24.69 -3.48 -14.69
CA LEU A 190 -24.81 -4.82 -15.29
C LEU A 190 -25.09 -4.78 -16.80
N GLY A 191 -25.76 -3.73 -17.28
CA GLY A 191 -26.08 -3.51 -18.69
C GLY A 191 -24.98 -2.79 -19.47
N GLN A 192 -24.94 -2.92 -20.80
CA GLN A 192 -23.99 -2.17 -21.65
C GLN A 192 -24.32 -0.67 -21.67
N ASN A 193 -23.27 0.17 -21.66
CA ASN A 193 -23.34 1.63 -21.54
C ASN A 193 -24.29 2.10 -20.41
N SER A 194 -24.15 1.50 -19.22
CA SER A 194 -24.75 2.05 -18.01
C SER A 194 -23.91 3.23 -17.50
N SER A 195 -24.53 4.35 -17.12
CA SER A 195 -23.84 5.52 -16.58
C SER A 195 -24.42 5.86 -15.20
N PHE A 196 -23.58 5.85 -14.16
CA PHE A 196 -23.95 6.40 -12.86
C PHE A 196 -23.26 7.76 -12.67
N GLU A 197 -24.05 8.83 -12.60
CA GLU A 197 -23.58 10.22 -12.60
C GLU A 197 -23.87 10.90 -11.26
N LEU A 198 -22.81 11.29 -10.54
CA LEU A 198 -22.95 12.00 -9.25
C LEU A 198 -23.36 13.46 -9.43
N TYR A 199 -23.06 14.07 -10.59
CA TYR A 199 -23.50 15.42 -10.94
C TYR A 199 -23.21 16.49 -9.86
N GLY A 200 -22.02 16.41 -9.25
CA GLY A 200 -21.58 17.34 -8.20
C GLY A 200 -22.07 17.01 -6.78
N GLN A 201 -22.80 15.92 -6.60
CA GLN A 201 -23.34 15.50 -5.31
C GLN A 201 -22.36 14.61 -4.53
N THR A 202 -22.61 14.49 -3.22
CA THR A 202 -21.95 13.48 -2.36
C THR A 202 -22.91 12.32 -2.14
N GLU A 203 -22.43 11.10 -2.38
CA GLU A 203 -23.25 9.89 -2.25
C GLU A 203 -22.50 8.83 -1.46
N THR A 204 -23.16 8.24 -0.47
CA THR A 204 -22.64 7.06 0.23
C THR A 204 -23.40 5.84 -0.24
N VAL A 205 -22.66 4.80 -0.62
CA VAL A 205 -23.23 3.53 -1.02
C VAL A 205 -22.50 2.42 -0.29
N LYS A 206 -23.13 1.26 -0.20
CA LYS A 206 -22.48 0.09 0.39
C LYS A 206 -21.26 -0.27 -0.44
N SER A 207 -21.44 -0.44 -1.74
CA SER A 207 -20.32 -0.65 -2.67
C SER A 207 -20.70 -0.37 -4.11
N ILE A 208 -19.75 -0.59 -5.01
CA ILE A 208 -19.94 -0.56 -6.46
C ILE A 208 -19.50 -1.90 -7.06
N ALA A 209 -20.26 -2.39 -8.04
CA ALA A 209 -19.95 -3.65 -8.70
C ALA A 209 -20.44 -3.67 -10.16
N GLY A 210 -20.10 -4.74 -10.86
CA GLY A 210 -20.50 -4.96 -12.25
C GLY A 210 -19.41 -4.58 -13.24
N GLY A 211 -19.78 -4.46 -14.51
CA GLY A 211 -18.80 -4.46 -15.60
C GLY A 211 -19.40 -4.43 -17.00
N GLY A 212 -20.62 -3.93 -17.16
CA GLY A 212 -21.25 -3.87 -18.49
C GLY A 212 -20.35 -3.12 -19.48
N ALA A 213 -20.19 -3.66 -20.70
CA ALA A 213 -19.30 -3.06 -21.70
C ALA A 213 -19.68 -1.60 -22.00
N GLY A 214 -18.68 -0.72 -22.09
CA GLY A 214 -18.90 0.72 -22.29
C GLY A 214 -19.51 1.47 -21.10
N SER A 215 -19.78 0.80 -19.98
CA SER A 215 -20.34 1.44 -18.79
C SER A 215 -19.31 2.27 -18.02
N ARG A 216 -19.81 3.19 -17.20
CA ARG A 216 -18.99 4.10 -16.41
C ARG A 216 -19.67 4.59 -15.14
N ILE A 217 -18.85 4.95 -14.16
CA ILE A 217 -19.24 5.87 -13.09
C ILE A 217 -18.59 7.21 -13.40
N ASP A 218 -19.41 8.24 -13.52
CA ASP A 218 -18.98 9.62 -13.71
C ASP A 218 -19.21 10.41 -12.40
N VAL A 219 -18.12 10.61 -11.69
CA VAL A 219 -18.10 11.38 -10.44
C VAL A 219 -18.20 12.87 -10.71
N GLY A 220 -17.77 13.35 -11.88
CA GLY A 220 -17.67 14.78 -12.18
C GLY A 220 -16.88 15.51 -11.09
N THR A 221 -17.52 16.50 -10.47
CA THR A 221 -17.01 17.26 -9.31
C THR A 221 -17.53 16.75 -7.95
N GLY A 222 -18.29 15.64 -7.95
CA GLY A 222 -18.94 15.07 -6.76
C GLY A 222 -18.00 14.20 -5.90
N THR A 223 -18.57 13.52 -4.91
CA THR A 223 -17.84 12.59 -4.04
C THR A 223 -18.63 11.30 -3.86
N LEU A 224 -18.05 10.16 -4.27
CA LEU A 224 -18.60 8.84 -4.00
C LEU A 224 -17.91 8.22 -2.78
N ILE A 225 -18.67 7.78 -1.79
CA ILE A 225 -18.18 7.13 -0.59
C ILE A 225 -18.61 5.66 -0.61
N ILE A 226 -17.64 4.76 -0.49
CA ILE A 226 -17.84 3.32 -0.42
C ILE A 226 -17.75 2.88 1.04
N ALA A 227 -18.84 2.33 1.57
CA ALA A 227 -19.02 1.96 2.97
C ALA A 227 -19.29 0.46 3.17
N ASP A 228 -18.58 -0.39 2.42
CA ASP A 228 -18.69 -1.85 2.45
C ASP A 228 -18.34 -2.44 3.82
N ASP A 229 -19.04 -3.52 4.20
CA ASP A 229 -18.87 -4.15 5.50
C ASP A 229 -17.68 -5.11 5.52
N LEU A 230 -17.23 -5.47 6.73
CA LEU A 230 -16.14 -6.43 6.90
C LEU A 230 -16.50 -7.78 6.24
N ASN A 231 -15.53 -8.38 5.53
CA ASN A 231 -15.65 -9.62 4.76
C ASN A 231 -16.46 -9.53 3.45
N GLU A 232 -16.96 -8.36 3.08
CA GLU A 232 -17.54 -8.17 1.76
C GLU A 232 -16.45 -7.99 0.71
N VAL A 233 -16.68 -8.51 -0.48
CA VAL A 233 -15.74 -8.44 -1.60
C VAL A 233 -16.53 -8.11 -2.86
N GLU A 234 -16.34 -6.91 -3.37
CA GLU A 234 -16.99 -6.45 -4.61
C GLU A 234 -15.96 -6.16 -5.69
N THR A 235 -16.37 -6.34 -6.96
CA THR A 235 -15.51 -6.10 -8.12
C THR A 235 -16.22 -5.21 -9.12
N TYR A 236 -15.59 -4.08 -9.44
CA TYR A 236 -16.04 -3.13 -10.44
C TYR A 236 -15.06 -3.10 -11.64
N GLN A 237 -15.60 -3.37 -12.83
CA GLN A 237 -14.81 -3.65 -14.04
C GLN A 237 -14.98 -2.61 -15.15
N SER A 238 -15.76 -1.57 -14.90
CA SER A 238 -16.07 -0.51 -15.85
C SER A 238 -15.26 0.76 -15.54
N GLN A 239 -15.31 1.74 -16.43
CA GLN A 239 -14.47 2.94 -16.31
C GLN A 239 -14.93 3.86 -15.17
N LEU A 240 -13.99 4.62 -14.63
CA LEU A 240 -14.20 5.72 -13.69
C LEU A 240 -13.83 7.04 -14.37
N PHE A 241 -14.67 8.05 -14.21
CA PHE A 241 -14.45 9.41 -14.69
C PHE A 241 -14.63 10.40 -13.55
N ALA A 242 -13.80 11.45 -13.53
CA ALA A 242 -13.88 12.57 -12.61
C ALA A 242 -13.14 13.76 -13.23
N THR A 243 -13.51 14.98 -12.84
CA THR A 243 -12.66 16.16 -13.01
C THR A 243 -11.66 16.24 -11.86
N SER A 244 -10.77 17.24 -11.88
CA SER A 244 -9.75 17.46 -10.84
C SER A 244 -10.27 17.62 -9.41
N THR A 245 -11.56 17.88 -9.21
CA THR A 245 -12.18 18.00 -7.88
C THR A 245 -13.07 16.82 -7.49
N GLY A 246 -13.33 15.89 -8.42
CA GLY A 246 -14.11 14.69 -8.14
C GLY A 246 -13.37 13.72 -7.24
N ARG A 247 -14.10 13.02 -6.36
CA ARG A 247 -13.49 12.14 -5.35
C ARG A 247 -14.19 10.79 -5.27
N ILE A 248 -13.41 9.73 -5.07
CA ILE A 248 -13.92 8.43 -4.59
C ILE A 248 -13.22 8.13 -3.27
N ILE A 249 -13.99 7.81 -2.23
CA ILE A 249 -13.49 7.49 -0.89
C ILE A 249 -13.85 6.05 -0.56
N LYS A 250 -12.84 5.19 -0.45
CA LYS A 250 -12.98 3.82 0.09
C LYS A 250 -12.86 3.87 1.61
N ASN A 251 -14.00 3.88 2.29
CA ASN A 251 -14.09 4.07 3.75
C ASN A 251 -14.48 2.80 4.50
N GLY A 252 -15.26 1.92 3.87
CA GLY A 252 -15.74 0.68 4.49
C GLY A 252 -14.64 -0.34 4.77
N ALA A 253 -14.96 -1.30 5.64
CA ALA A 253 -14.04 -2.34 6.12
C ALA A 253 -13.86 -3.50 5.12
N GLY A 254 -14.71 -3.61 4.11
CA GLY A 254 -14.66 -4.64 3.07
C GLY A 254 -13.57 -4.44 2.02
N GLN A 255 -13.63 -5.26 0.98
CA GLN A 255 -12.75 -5.23 -0.18
C GLN A 255 -13.46 -4.70 -1.43
N LEU A 256 -12.86 -3.71 -2.08
CA LEU A 256 -13.23 -3.26 -3.41
C LEU A 256 -12.10 -3.57 -4.41
N ASN A 257 -12.40 -4.37 -5.43
CA ASN A 257 -11.51 -4.65 -6.55
C ASN A 257 -11.87 -3.79 -7.76
N LEU A 258 -10.91 -3.04 -8.27
CA LEU A 258 -11.05 -2.26 -9.50
C LEU A 258 -10.19 -2.89 -10.60
N THR A 259 -10.79 -3.25 -11.75
CA THR A 259 -10.06 -3.92 -12.84
C THR A 259 -9.94 -3.10 -14.12
N ALA A 260 -10.66 -1.99 -14.24
CA ALA A 260 -10.68 -1.18 -15.44
C ALA A 260 -9.46 -0.24 -15.56
N SER A 261 -9.09 0.06 -16.79
CA SER A 261 -8.12 1.10 -17.13
C SER A 261 -8.82 2.47 -17.20
N ASN A 262 -8.38 3.43 -16.38
CA ASN A 262 -9.03 4.73 -16.19
C ASN A 262 -8.16 5.90 -16.66
N THR A 263 -7.85 5.98 -17.96
CA THR A 263 -6.95 7.00 -18.53
C THR A 263 -7.50 8.42 -18.54
N ALA A 264 -8.82 8.60 -18.36
CA ALA A 264 -9.49 9.90 -18.32
C ALA A 264 -9.81 10.36 -16.88
N TRP A 265 -9.31 9.64 -15.88
CA TRP A 265 -9.48 10.01 -14.49
C TRP A 265 -8.54 11.18 -14.11
N GLU A 266 -9.13 12.26 -13.61
CA GLU A 266 -8.43 13.46 -13.13
C GLU A 266 -8.62 13.70 -11.63
N GLY A 267 -9.48 12.92 -10.96
CA GLY A 267 -9.89 13.15 -9.58
C GLY A 267 -8.95 12.57 -8.50
N GLU A 268 -9.44 12.60 -7.26
CA GLU A 268 -8.77 12.02 -6.10
C GLU A 268 -9.41 10.69 -5.69
N PHE A 269 -8.62 9.62 -5.64
CA PHE A 269 -9.02 8.40 -4.94
C PHE A 269 -8.46 8.42 -3.52
N VAL A 270 -9.31 8.23 -2.51
CA VAL A 270 -8.93 8.22 -1.10
C VAL A 270 -9.14 6.83 -0.53
N LEU A 271 -8.08 6.19 -0.04
CA LEU A 271 -8.15 4.95 0.72
C LEU A 271 -8.13 5.27 2.21
N SER A 272 -9.27 5.15 2.88
CA SER A 272 -9.42 5.40 4.32
C SER A 272 -9.63 4.12 5.13
N GLY A 273 -10.20 3.07 4.54
CA GLY A 273 -10.54 1.82 5.22
C GLY A 273 -10.57 0.60 4.32
N GLY A 274 -10.62 -0.58 4.96
CA GLY A 274 -10.74 -1.87 4.28
C GLY A 274 -9.59 -2.17 3.32
N LEU A 275 -9.88 -2.92 2.26
CA LEU A 275 -8.89 -3.31 1.25
C LEU A 275 -9.29 -2.79 -0.13
N LEU A 276 -8.32 -2.19 -0.83
CA LEU A 276 -8.44 -1.77 -2.22
C LEU A 276 -7.57 -2.67 -3.10
N GLY A 277 -8.25 -3.45 -3.94
CA GLY A 277 -7.62 -4.24 -4.98
C GLY A 277 -7.44 -3.41 -6.26
N ILE A 278 -6.23 -3.40 -6.79
CA ILE A 278 -5.90 -2.78 -8.09
C ILE A 278 -5.58 -3.89 -9.12
N GLY A 279 -6.33 -3.92 -10.22
CA GLY A 279 -6.26 -4.97 -11.24
C GLY A 279 -5.32 -4.66 -12.41
N VAL A 280 -5.14 -3.38 -12.74
CA VAL A 280 -4.29 -2.88 -13.85
C VAL A 280 -3.51 -1.61 -13.46
N ASN A 281 -2.50 -1.21 -14.23
CA ASN A 281 -1.59 -0.11 -13.85
C ASN A 281 -2.27 1.26 -13.70
N ASN A 282 -3.21 1.56 -14.59
CA ASN A 282 -3.90 2.84 -14.65
C ASN A 282 -5.30 2.78 -14.03
N THR A 283 -5.48 1.90 -13.04
CA THR A 283 -6.75 1.74 -12.32
C THR A 283 -7.18 3.02 -11.61
N LEU A 284 -6.22 3.83 -11.12
CA LEU A 284 -6.49 5.07 -10.39
C LEU A 284 -6.15 6.33 -11.21
N GLY A 285 -6.03 6.21 -12.53
CA GLY A 285 -5.57 7.29 -13.40
C GLY A 285 -4.20 7.05 -14.02
N THR A 286 -3.77 8.01 -14.82
CA THR A 286 -2.42 8.07 -15.41
C THR A 286 -1.77 9.40 -15.07
N SER A 287 -0.44 9.45 -15.08
CA SER A 287 0.32 10.68 -14.82
C SER A 287 0.21 11.68 -15.97
N SER A 288 -0.18 11.23 -17.17
CA SER A 288 -0.41 12.10 -18.33
C SER A 288 -1.62 13.03 -18.17
N SER A 289 -2.54 12.77 -17.23
CA SER A 289 -3.69 13.65 -16.97
C SER A 289 -3.36 14.83 -16.03
N GLY A 290 -2.15 14.88 -15.45
CA GLY A 290 -1.63 16.00 -14.66
C GLY A 290 -2.27 16.25 -13.28
N THR A 291 -3.44 15.65 -12.99
CA THR A 291 -4.22 15.93 -11.76
C THR A 291 -4.62 14.69 -10.97
N ALA A 292 -4.58 13.49 -11.57
CA ALA A 292 -4.94 12.25 -10.90
C ALA A 292 -4.15 12.06 -9.60
N LYS A 293 -4.85 11.85 -8.49
CA LYS A 293 -4.27 11.77 -7.14
C LYS A 293 -4.74 10.54 -6.40
N LEU A 294 -3.83 9.90 -5.66
CA LEU A 294 -4.16 8.92 -4.63
C LEU A 294 -3.84 9.51 -3.24
N THR A 295 -4.77 9.39 -2.31
CA THR A 295 -4.55 9.73 -0.90
C THR A 295 -4.67 8.46 -0.04
N LEU A 296 -3.59 8.13 0.65
CA LEU A 296 -3.48 7.02 1.59
C LEU A 296 -3.74 7.54 3.01
N ASN A 297 -4.97 7.32 3.48
CA ASN A 297 -5.49 7.80 4.75
C ASN A 297 -5.85 6.65 5.73
N GLY A 298 -5.43 5.43 5.41
CA GLY A 298 -5.78 4.21 6.13
C GLY A 298 -5.81 3.00 5.20
N GLY A 299 -6.52 1.95 5.62
CA GLY A 299 -6.81 0.78 4.79
C GLY A 299 -5.58 -0.02 4.34
N THR A 300 -5.82 -0.93 3.39
CA THR A 300 -4.82 -1.81 2.78
C THR A 300 -4.89 -1.75 1.27
N ILE A 301 -3.77 -1.48 0.59
CA ILE A 301 -3.66 -1.65 -0.86
C ILE A 301 -3.14 -3.05 -1.21
N THR A 302 -3.71 -3.67 -2.26
CA THR A 302 -3.23 -4.96 -2.79
C THR A 302 -3.39 -5.04 -4.31
N PHE A 303 -2.58 -5.89 -4.95
CA PHE A 303 -2.72 -6.29 -6.34
C PHE A 303 -3.17 -7.76 -6.39
N PHE A 304 -4.35 -8.01 -6.97
CA PHE A 304 -4.99 -9.33 -6.93
C PHE A 304 -4.78 -10.16 -8.21
N ASN A 305 -4.24 -9.55 -9.28
CA ASN A 305 -3.90 -10.24 -10.52
C ASN A 305 -2.39 -10.53 -10.60
N ALA A 306 -2.01 -11.55 -11.39
CA ALA A 306 -0.60 -11.91 -11.59
C ALA A 306 0.19 -10.83 -12.36
N GLY A 307 1.43 -10.57 -11.92
CA GLY A 307 2.38 -9.65 -12.55
C GLY A 307 2.56 -8.35 -11.76
N SER A 308 3.73 -7.73 -11.87
CA SER A 308 3.99 -6.45 -11.22
C SER A 308 3.04 -5.41 -11.77
N ARG A 309 2.44 -4.61 -10.87
CA ARG A 309 1.63 -3.48 -11.27
C ARG A 309 2.20 -2.22 -10.66
N SER A 310 1.69 -1.11 -11.13
CA SER A 310 2.03 0.21 -10.64
C SER A 310 0.77 1.02 -10.44
N VAL A 311 0.72 1.87 -9.43
CA VAL A 311 -0.21 2.98 -9.36
C VAL A 311 0.41 4.14 -10.16
N GLN A 312 -0.21 4.51 -11.27
CA GLN A 312 0.33 5.51 -12.20
C GLN A 312 -0.24 6.91 -12.04
N THR A 313 -0.72 7.29 -10.86
CA THR A 313 -1.24 8.66 -10.61
C THR A 313 -0.13 9.72 -10.72
N GLN A 314 -0.49 11.00 -10.75
CA GLN A 314 0.50 12.09 -10.74
C GLN A 314 1.05 12.29 -9.32
N ASN A 315 0.18 12.26 -8.31
CA ASN A 315 0.56 12.47 -6.91
C ASN A 315 0.06 11.33 -6.02
N VAL A 316 0.83 11.04 -4.96
CA VAL A 316 0.39 10.24 -3.81
C VAL A 316 0.57 11.05 -2.53
N ASP A 317 -0.50 11.31 -1.80
CA ASP A 317 -0.44 11.88 -0.45
C ASP A 317 -0.57 10.77 0.60
N ILE A 318 0.29 10.75 1.61
CA ILE A 318 0.16 9.90 2.79
C ILE A 318 -0.30 10.77 3.95
N THR A 319 -1.58 10.69 4.29
CA THR A 319 -2.22 11.50 5.35
C THR A 319 -2.43 10.71 6.64
N ASN A 320 -2.25 9.39 6.61
CA ASN A 320 -2.29 8.52 7.79
C ASN A 320 -1.45 7.25 7.58
N SER A 321 -1.31 6.45 8.62
CA SER A 321 -0.75 5.10 8.54
C SER A 321 -1.62 4.21 7.65
N PHE A 322 -1.00 3.37 6.83
CA PHE A 322 -1.69 2.46 5.92
C PHE A 322 -0.95 1.13 5.80
N SER A 323 -1.59 0.14 5.18
CA SER A 323 -1.01 -1.17 4.92
C SER A 323 -0.89 -1.48 3.43
N ALA A 324 0.07 -2.33 3.08
CA ALA A 324 0.18 -2.97 1.78
C ALA A 324 0.21 -4.48 1.97
N LEU A 325 -0.64 -5.20 1.26
CA LEU A 325 -0.63 -6.66 1.20
C LEU A 325 -0.08 -7.08 -0.18
N VAL A 326 1.15 -7.60 -0.18
CA VAL A 326 1.91 -7.85 -1.40
C VAL A 326 1.86 -9.32 -1.80
N GLY A 327 1.39 -9.58 -3.03
CA GLY A 327 1.36 -10.92 -3.62
C GLY A 327 2.73 -11.41 -4.12
N ALA A 328 2.71 -12.29 -5.12
CA ALA A 328 3.93 -12.81 -5.77
C ALA A 328 4.68 -11.75 -6.59
N SER A 329 4.00 -10.66 -6.94
CA SER A 329 4.54 -9.56 -7.74
C SER A 329 4.61 -8.28 -6.94
N ASN A 330 5.41 -7.33 -7.41
CA ASN A 330 5.65 -6.09 -6.69
C ASN A 330 4.42 -5.17 -6.75
N ILE A 331 4.26 -4.40 -5.68
CA ILE A 331 3.39 -3.23 -5.64
C ILE A 331 4.25 -1.99 -5.81
N GLU A 332 3.97 -1.18 -6.82
CA GLU A 332 4.75 0.01 -7.13
C GLU A 332 3.86 1.24 -7.04
N LEU A 333 4.31 2.27 -6.31
CA LEU A 333 3.69 3.59 -6.39
C LEU A 333 4.50 4.46 -7.34
N LEU A 334 3.79 5.09 -8.28
CA LEU A 334 4.32 6.00 -9.30
C LEU A 334 5.28 5.35 -10.31
N GLY A 335 5.09 4.06 -10.61
CA GLY A 335 5.85 3.37 -11.67
C GLY A 335 5.36 3.68 -13.07
N MET A 336 6.14 4.44 -13.83
CA MET A 336 5.78 4.85 -15.19
C MET A 336 6.35 3.90 -16.25
N ALA A 337 5.59 3.70 -17.34
CA ALA A 337 6.09 3.02 -18.52
C ALA A 337 7.04 3.98 -19.26
N SER A 338 8.35 3.84 -19.03
CA SER A 338 9.48 4.48 -19.72
C SER A 338 9.56 6.02 -19.69
N GLY A 339 10.57 6.54 -18.96
CA GLY A 339 11.23 7.83 -19.26
C GLY A 339 10.55 9.11 -18.76
N GLY A 340 9.52 9.01 -17.92
CA GLY A 340 8.71 10.16 -17.50
C GLY A 340 8.65 10.40 -15.99
N GLU A 341 9.73 10.17 -15.23
CA GLU A 341 9.76 10.44 -13.77
C GLU A 341 9.61 11.94 -13.39
N GLY A 342 9.13 12.78 -14.32
CA GLY A 342 8.84 14.17 -14.11
C GLY A 342 7.71 14.38 -13.10
N THR A 343 8.01 15.17 -12.06
CA THR A 343 7.10 15.78 -11.06
C THR A 343 6.24 14.86 -10.21
N ALA A 344 6.16 13.54 -10.46
CA ALA A 344 5.35 12.64 -9.67
C ALA A 344 6.00 12.38 -8.30
N VAL A 345 5.27 12.69 -7.22
CA VAL A 345 5.82 12.67 -5.86
C VAL A 345 4.93 11.88 -4.90
N VAL A 346 5.57 11.20 -3.95
CA VAL A 346 4.93 10.73 -2.72
C VAL A 346 5.15 11.80 -1.66
N THR A 347 4.09 12.35 -1.08
CA THR A 347 4.18 13.43 -0.08
C THR A 347 3.66 12.98 1.28
N LEU A 348 4.49 13.10 2.31
CA LEU A 348 4.11 12.86 3.70
C LEU A 348 3.34 14.08 4.23
N LYS A 349 2.05 13.89 4.51
CA LYS A 349 1.14 14.92 5.05
C LYS A 349 0.91 14.80 6.56
N VAL A 350 1.49 13.78 7.19
CA VAL A 350 1.38 13.45 8.61
C VAL A 350 2.73 13.03 9.17
N ASP A 351 2.94 13.19 10.46
CA ASP A 351 4.20 12.87 11.12
C ASP A 351 4.35 11.35 11.28
N ASN A 352 5.49 10.82 10.80
CA ASN A 352 5.94 9.44 11.02
C ASN A 352 4.88 8.36 10.74
N PRO A 353 4.13 8.40 9.62
CA PRO A 353 3.12 7.40 9.33
C PRO A 353 3.71 6.00 9.34
N THR A 354 2.95 5.06 9.89
CA THR A 354 3.32 3.65 9.85
C THR A 354 2.87 3.05 8.52
N ILE A 355 3.85 2.60 7.74
CA ILE A 355 3.68 1.87 6.49
C ILE A 355 3.86 0.39 6.82
N THR A 356 2.74 -0.33 6.91
CA THR A 356 2.76 -1.76 7.23
C THR A 356 2.79 -2.58 5.95
N VAL A 357 3.93 -3.19 5.62
CA VAL A 357 4.04 -4.05 4.45
C VAL A 357 4.05 -5.51 4.89
N ASN A 358 3.06 -6.27 4.43
CA ASN A 358 2.98 -7.71 4.62
C ASN A 358 2.95 -8.42 3.26
N ASN A 359 3.42 -9.65 3.24
CA ASN A 359 3.30 -10.52 2.09
C ASN A 359 2.10 -11.45 2.28
N THR A 360 1.38 -11.74 1.20
CA THR A 360 0.54 -12.93 1.15
C THR A 360 1.42 -14.15 1.45
N ALA A 361 0.90 -15.12 2.21
CA ALA A 361 1.68 -16.27 2.64
C ALA A 361 2.36 -16.97 1.44
N GLY A 362 3.67 -17.20 1.54
CA GLY A 362 4.47 -17.87 0.51
C GLY A 362 4.89 -17.00 -0.68
N THR A 363 4.64 -15.69 -0.65
CA THR A 363 5.04 -14.77 -1.73
C THR A 363 6.28 -13.95 -1.39
N THR A 364 6.96 -13.44 -2.42
CA THR A 364 8.21 -12.68 -2.29
C THR A 364 8.16 -11.30 -2.93
N GLY A 365 6.99 -10.85 -3.39
CA GLY A 365 6.83 -9.50 -3.95
C GLY A 365 7.17 -8.43 -2.91
N VAL A 366 7.49 -7.22 -3.37
CA VAL A 366 7.81 -6.09 -2.48
C VAL A 366 6.96 -4.87 -2.77
N PHE A 367 6.84 -3.97 -1.80
CA PHE A 367 6.22 -2.66 -1.99
C PHE A 367 7.30 -1.63 -2.31
N ILE A 368 7.14 -0.82 -3.35
CA ILE A 368 8.16 0.06 -3.92
C ILE A 368 7.62 1.48 -4.02
N PHE A 369 8.35 2.44 -3.42
CA PHE A 369 8.23 3.84 -3.80
C PHE A 369 9.15 4.11 -5.00
N ARG A 370 8.58 4.33 -6.18
CA ARG A 370 9.35 4.67 -7.38
C ARG A 370 9.52 6.17 -7.57
N GLY A 371 8.51 6.96 -7.23
CA GLY A 371 8.66 8.42 -7.13
C GLY A 371 9.39 8.82 -5.85
N PRO A 372 10.01 10.01 -5.82
CA PRO A 372 10.63 10.55 -4.61
C PRO A 372 9.60 10.74 -3.50
N VAL A 373 10.04 10.49 -2.26
CA VAL A 373 9.28 10.74 -1.03
C VAL A 373 9.73 12.08 -0.43
N GLY A 374 8.82 13.04 -0.32
CA GLY A 374 9.06 14.35 0.31
C GLY A 374 8.07 14.64 1.44
N ASP A 375 8.30 15.71 2.19
CA ASP A 375 7.52 16.08 3.39
C ASP A 375 7.13 17.57 3.44
N GLU A 376 7.34 18.31 2.35
CA GLU A 376 7.08 19.76 2.29
C GLU A 376 7.91 20.57 3.31
N GLY A 377 9.10 20.08 3.67
CA GLY A 377 10.00 20.73 4.61
C GLY A 377 9.50 20.69 6.06
N GLN A 378 8.60 19.77 6.38
CA GLN A 378 8.00 19.64 7.71
C GLN A 378 8.77 18.71 8.65
N ASN A 379 9.91 18.16 8.22
CA ASN A 379 10.76 17.25 8.97
C ASN A 379 10.00 15.97 9.41
N ARG A 380 9.21 15.40 8.49
CA ARG A 380 8.42 14.19 8.74
C ARG A 380 9.22 12.96 8.35
N GLY A 381 9.11 11.90 9.16
CA GLY A 381 9.77 10.63 8.91
C GLY A 381 8.81 9.55 8.43
N ILE A 382 9.28 8.31 8.40
CA ILE A 382 8.47 7.12 8.10
C ILE A 382 8.72 6.01 9.12
N THR A 383 7.68 5.25 9.44
CA THR A 383 7.79 4.03 10.26
C THR A 383 7.45 2.81 9.42
N LYS A 384 8.40 1.91 9.20
CA LYS A 384 8.17 0.64 8.49
C LYS A 384 7.81 -0.46 9.48
N ALA A 385 6.63 -1.07 9.29
CA ALA A 385 6.16 -2.24 10.02
C ALA A 385 5.76 -3.39 9.08
N GLY A 386 5.36 -4.53 9.65
CA GLY A 386 4.98 -5.74 8.91
C GLY A 386 6.20 -6.53 8.40
N SER A 387 5.97 -7.80 8.07
CA SER A 387 7.05 -8.75 7.76
C SER A 387 7.69 -8.57 6.38
N GLY A 388 7.02 -7.84 5.47
CA GLY A 388 7.44 -7.65 4.09
C GLY A 388 8.51 -6.58 3.91
N VAL A 389 8.83 -6.30 2.64
CA VAL A 389 9.88 -5.35 2.25
C VAL A 389 9.29 -4.08 1.65
N LEU A 390 9.69 -2.94 2.20
CA LEU A 390 9.52 -1.62 1.58
C LEU A 390 10.81 -1.26 0.84
N THR A 391 10.74 -0.97 -0.45
CA THR A 391 11.89 -0.57 -1.27
C THR A 391 11.80 0.92 -1.55
N MET A 392 12.84 1.65 -1.15
CA MET A 392 13.11 3.01 -1.66
C MET A 392 13.85 2.79 -2.97
N ASN A 393 13.35 3.33 -4.09
CA ASN A 393 13.96 3.13 -5.42
C ASN A 393 14.08 4.45 -6.19
N ASN A 394 14.28 5.55 -5.45
CA ASN A 394 14.46 6.87 -6.01
C ASN A 394 15.60 7.61 -5.29
N PRO A 395 16.51 8.29 -6.00
CA PRO A 395 17.62 9.03 -5.38
C PRO A 395 17.20 10.36 -4.74
N ASP A 396 16.02 10.87 -5.05
CA ASP A 396 15.59 12.22 -4.69
C ASP A 396 14.60 12.24 -3.52
N ASN A 397 14.64 11.26 -2.59
CA ASN A 397 13.82 11.38 -1.38
C ASN A 397 14.36 12.53 -0.51
N THR A 398 13.47 13.37 0.00
CA THR A 398 13.78 14.66 0.66
C THR A 398 13.14 14.82 2.03
N TYR A 399 12.42 13.82 2.53
CA TYR A 399 11.83 13.89 3.86
C TYR A 399 12.92 14.04 4.95
N GLY A 400 12.70 14.90 5.94
CA GLY A 400 13.73 15.23 6.94
C GLY A 400 13.68 14.37 8.22
N GLY A 401 12.53 13.78 8.53
CA GLY A 401 12.34 13.06 9.81
C GLY A 401 12.92 11.64 9.83
N ASP A 402 12.80 11.00 10.99
CA ASP A 402 13.37 9.68 11.25
C ASP A 402 12.85 8.57 10.31
N THR A 403 13.74 7.65 9.93
CA THR A 403 13.38 6.38 9.31
C THR A 403 13.39 5.28 10.36
N THR A 404 12.23 4.85 10.85
CA THR A 404 12.12 3.78 11.85
C THR A 404 11.76 2.45 11.21
N ILE A 405 12.47 1.37 11.56
CA ILE A 405 12.20 0.00 11.07
C ILE A 405 11.80 -0.88 12.26
N LEU A 406 10.49 -1.09 12.45
CA LEU A 406 9.92 -1.94 13.49
C LEU A 406 9.92 -3.43 13.10
N GLY A 407 9.82 -3.74 11.81
CA GLY A 407 9.75 -5.11 11.31
C GLY A 407 9.91 -5.23 9.80
N GLY A 408 10.22 -6.45 9.34
CA GLY A 408 10.55 -6.72 7.95
C GLY A 408 11.82 -5.99 7.52
N SER A 409 11.85 -5.49 6.29
CA SER A 409 13.02 -4.73 5.79
C SER A 409 12.64 -3.44 5.08
N ILE A 410 13.49 -2.43 5.20
CA ILE A 410 13.65 -1.39 4.17
C ILE A 410 14.78 -1.80 3.24
N ARG A 411 14.56 -1.75 1.93
CA ARG A 411 15.56 -2.03 0.89
C ARG A 411 15.98 -0.76 0.17
N ILE A 412 17.29 -0.62 -0.05
CA ILE A 412 17.95 0.45 -0.80
C ILE A 412 18.90 -0.16 -1.86
N ASP A 413 18.96 0.44 -3.05
CA ASP A 413 19.91 0.07 -4.12
C ASP A 413 21.16 0.95 -4.11
N ASP A 414 21.82 1.21 -5.25
CA ASP A 414 23.01 2.07 -5.40
C ASP A 414 22.68 3.55 -5.58
N THR A 415 21.41 3.91 -5.77
CA THR A 415 20.97 5.30 -6.00
C THR A 415 20.04 5.81 -4.90
N SER A 416 19.34 4.91 -4.22
CA SER A 416 18.34 5.22 -3.21
C SER A 416 18.90 6.06 -2.05
N ASN A 417 18.10 6.87 -1.37
CA ASN A 417 18.47 7.51 -0.10
C ASN A 417 17.37 7.32 0.97
N LEU A 418 17.69 7.59 2.23
CA LEU A 418 16.74 7.57 3.35
C LEU A 418 16.46 9.00 3.80
N GLY A 419 15.68 9.70 2.99
CA GLY A 419 15.39 11.12 3.17
C GLY A 419 16.59 12.00 2.86
N ASP A 420 16.60 13.21 3.42
CA ASP A 420 17.71 14.16 3.27
C ASP A 420 18.96 13.80 4.09
N GLY A 421 18.89 12.74 4.89
CA GLY A 421 19.97 12.25 5.75
C GLY A 421 20.06 12.89 7.13
N THR A 422 19.17 13.83 7.47
CA THR A 422 19.15 14.48 8.78
C THR A 422 18.42 13.63 9.84
N GLY A 423 17.34 12.96 9.43
CA GLY A 423 16.57 12.03 10.27
C GLY A 423 17.35 10.78 10.67
N THR A 424 17.07 10.27 11.86
CA THR A 424 17.72 9.07 12.41
C THR A 424 17.18 7.80 11.72
N LEU A 425 18.09 6.93 11.28
CA LEU A 425 17.80 5.54 10.98
C LEU A 425 17.67 4.77 12.31
N ARG A 426 16.42 4.52 12.71
CA ARG A 426 16.07 3.80 13.95
C ARG A 426 15.83 2.33 13.64
N LEU A 427 16.75 1.48 14.10
CA LEU A 427 16.70 0.03 13.98
C LEU A 427 16.01 -0.55 15.22
N SER A 428 14.72 -0.88 15.08
CA SER A 428 13.80 -1.12 16.20
C SER A 428 13.10 -2.48 16.10
N GLY A 429 13.74 -3.47 15.48
CA GLY A 429 13.22 -4.83 15.31
C GLY A 429 13.26 -5.33 13.86
N GLY A 430 13.34 -4.43 12.89
CA GLY A 430 13.47 -4.78 11.47
C GLY A 430 14.89 -4.57 10.92
N ASN A 431 15.00 -4.69 9.59
CA ASN A 431 16.29 -4.70 8.90
C ASN A 431 16.43 -3.55 7.88
N LEU A 432 17.65 -3.02 7.75
CA LEU A 432 18.06 -2.33 6.53
C LEU A 432 18.70 -3.35 5.58
N ASN A 433 18.34 -3.30 4.30
CA ASN A 433 18.88 -4.18 3.26
C ASN A 433 19.44 -3.35 2.12
N THR A 434 20.70 -3.57 1.75
CA THR A 434 21.28 -3.01 0.54
C THR A 434 21.38 -4.07 -0.55
N THR A 435 21.16 -3.69 -1.81
CA THR A 435 21.26 -4.62 -2.95
C THR A 435 22.37 -4.28 -3.94
N GLN A 436 23.15 -3.23 -3.69
CA GLN A 436 24.24 -2.78 -4.54
C GLN A 436 25.33 -2.10 -3.69
N ASN A 437 26.46 -1.76 -4.30
CA ASN A 437 27.55 -1.01 -3.66
C ASN A 437 27.17 0.43 -3.34
N ARG A 438 27.58 0.89 -2.16
CA ARG A 438 27.38 2.25 -1.65
C ARG A 438 28.66 2.72 -0.96
N ASP A 439 29.54 3.35 -1.73
CA ASP A 439 30.89 3.70 -1.28
C ASP A 439 30.96 5.09 -0.59
N LEU A 440 32.16 5.69 -0.50
CA LEU A 440 32.37 7.00 0.13
C LEU A 440 31.80 8.18 -0.66
N VAL A 441 31.57 8.01 -1.96
CA VAL A 441 31.20 9.08 -2.90
C VAL A 441 29.85 8.80 -3.54
N SER A 442 29.56 7.54 -3.82
CA SER A 442 28.33 7.06 -4.43
C SER A 442 27.32 6.65 -3.35
N PHE A 443 26.42 7.59 -3.04
CA PHE A 443 25.23 7.36 -2.21
C PHE A 443 25.54 6.63 -0.88
N PRO A 444 26.33 7.20 0.05
CA PRO A 444 26.43 6.62 1.40
C PRO A 444 25.08 6.67 2.15
N VAL A 445 24.98 5.97 3.28
CA VAL A 445 23.92 6.19 4.27
C VAL A 445 24.47 7.16 5.31
N ASN A 446 23.94 8.39 5.31
CA ASN A 446 24.42 9.52 6.12
C ASN A 446 23.61 9.76 7.41
N ASN A 447 22.45 9.11 7.53
CA ASN A 447 21.58 9.21 8.70
C ASN A 447 22.30 8.85 10.01
N PRO A 448 22.08 9.58 11.11
CA PRO A 448 22.28 9.06 12.47
C PRO A 448 21.70 7.66 12.64
N ILE A 449 22.34 6.81 13.43
CA ILE A 449 21.92 5.41 13.60
C ILE A 449 21.63 5.15 15.08
N GLU A 450 20.43 4.64 15.36
CA GLU A 450 20.05 4.19 16.70
C GLU A 450 19.50 2.77 16.68
N VAL A 451 20.09 1.89 17.49
CA VAL A 451 19.62 0.51 17.69
C VAL A 451 18.80 0.44 18.98
N THR A 452 17.53 0.08 18.87
CA THR A 452 16.59 0.05 20.01
C THR A 452 15.94 -1.31 20.24
N ALA A 453 16.14 -2.26 19.31
CA ALA A 453 15.83 -3.67 19.49
C ALA A 453 16.77 -4.50 18.59
N ASP A 454 16.70 -5.83 18.68
CA ASP A 454 17.48 -6.70 17.81
C ASP A 454 17.13 -6.44 16.34
N SER A 455 18.14 -6.07 15.56
CA SER A 455 17.97 -5.60 14.19
C SER A 455 19.16 -6.00 13.34
N ALA A 456 18.97 -6.04 12.02
CA ALA A 456 20.06 -6.34 11.10
C ALA A 456 20.26 -5.27 10.01
N ILE A 457 21.52 -5.11 9.60
CA ILE A 457 21.89 -4.48 8.34
C ILE A 457 22.42 -5.58 7.44
N THR A 458 21.84 -5.71 6.26
CA THR A 458 22.01 -6.89 5.41
C THR A 458 22.30 -6.53 3.97
N THR A 459 22.84 -7.49 3.22
CA THR A 459 22.81 -7.46 1.75
C THR A 459 22.13 -8.70 1.19
N THR A 460 21.28 -8.56 0.19
CA THR A 460 20.68 -9.71 -0.54
C THR A 460 21.25 -9.88 -1.94
N GLN A 461 22.26 -9.10 -2.33
CA GLN A 461 22.85 -9.22 -3.65
C GLN A 461 23.67 -10.49 -3.78
N ALA A 462 23.20 -11.43 -4.60
CA ALA A 462 24.03 -12.52 -5.11
C ALA A 462 25.10 -11.91 -6.01
N GLY A 463 26.33 -11.77 -5.50
CA GLY A 463 27.45 -11.34 -6.33
C GLY A 463 27.52 -12.23 -7.57
N ASN A 464 27.27 -11.66 -8.75
CA ASN A 464 27.59 -12.34 -10.00
C ASN A 464 29.10 -12.60 -9.95
N VAL A 465 29.49 -13.86 -10.12
CA VAL A 465 30.80 -14.48 -9.81
C VAL A 465 31.99 -13.77 -10.48
N THR A 466 31.74 -12.82 -11.39
CA THR A 466 32.75 -12.14 -12.20
C THR A 466 32.84 -10.61 -12.02
N LEU A 467 31.90 -9.93 -11.35
CA LEU A 467 31.87 -8.44 -11.38
C LEU A 467 31.79 -7.74 -10.02
N LEU A 468 31.20 -8.34 -8.98
CA LEU A 468 31.06 -7.72 -7.65
C LEU A 468 31.24 -8.77 -6.54
N PRO A 469 32.48 -9.15 -6.19
CA PRO A 469 32.73 -10.07 -5.07
C PRO A 469 32.37 -9.43 -3.72
N THR A 470 32.35 -8.10 -3.65
CA THR A 470 32.11 -7.35 -2.42
C THR A 470 30.92 -6.43 -2.57
N VAL A 471 30.01 -6.48 -1.59
CA VAL A 471 28.97 -5.46 -1.39
C VAL A 471 29.43 -4.47 -0.33
N ASP A 472 29.78 -3.26 -0.74
CA ASP A 472 30.20 -2.18 0.16
C ASP A 472 29.00 -1.38 0.66
N LEU A 473 28.94 -1.08 1.96
CA LEU A 473 27.93 -0.20 2.55
C LEU A 473 28.56 0.80 3.50
N ASN A 474 28.64 2.05 3.09
CA ASN A 474 29.20 3.12 3.88
C ASN A 474 28.17 3.83 4.76
N LEU A 475 28.41 3.78 6.07
CA LEU A 475 27.67 4.47 7.12
C LEU A 475 28.52 5.66 7.60
N THR A 476 28.14 6.87 7.19
CA THR A 476 29.00 8.07 7.37
C THR A 476 28.73 8.85 8.64
N SER A 477 27.67 8.52 9.38
CA SER A 477 27.26 9.33 10.52
C SER A 477 28.26 9.31 11.68
N ASN A 478 28.41 10.48 12.31
CA ASN A 478 29.14 10.65 13.56
C ASN A 478 28.29 10.26 14.79
N SER A 479 26.99 10.03 14.59
CA SER A 479 26.04 9.62 15.64
C SER A 479 25.62 8.18 15.41
N VAL A 480 26.24 7.27 16.16
CA VAL A 480 25.94 5.83 16.13
C VAL A 480 25.76 5.36 17.57
N GLY A 481 24.57 4.89 17.91
CA GLY A 481 24.22 4.55 19.29
C GLY A 481 23.05 3.59 19.39
N GLY A 482 22.44 3.56 20.57
CA GLY A 482 21.29 2.69 20.82
C GLY A 482 20.98 2.51 22.30
N SER A 483 19.73 2.17 22.59
CA SER A 483 19.20 1.98 23.96
C SER A 483 19.02 0.50 24.34
N ALA A 484 18.83 -0.39 23.36
CA ALA A 484 18.59 -1.82 23.56
C ALA A 484 18.89 -2.60 22.26
N GLY A 485 18.94 -3.94 22.37
CA GLY A 485 19.14 -4.84 21.24
C GLY A 485 20.57 -4.99 20.73
N THR A 486 20.71 -5.90 19.78
CA THR A 486 21.94 -6.27 19.08
C THR A 486 21.89 -5.81 17.62
N LEU A 487 23.00 -5.25 17.13
CA LEU A 487 23.15 -4.92 15.71
C LEU A 487 23.81 -6.08 14.97
N THR A 488 23.07 -6.72 14.08
CA THR A 488 23.62 -7.80 13.25
C THR A 488 24.00 -7.26 11.86
N PHE A 489 25.24 -7.45 11.44
CA PHE A 489 25.60 -7.34 10.03
C PHE A 489 25.56 -8.73 9.40
N ARG A 490 24.84 -8.89 8.28
CA ARG A 490 24.66 -10.21 7.67
C ARG A 490 24.62 -10.18 6.15
N ASN A 491 25.44 -11.01 5.53
CA ASN A 491 25.33 -11.29 4.11
C ASN A 491 24.17 -12.29 3.90
N ASP A 492 23.08 -11.88 3.24
CA ASP A 492 21.83 -12.62 2.95
C ASP A 492 21.61 -12.94 1.45
N ALA A 493 22.53 -12.56 0.57
CA ALA A 493 22.68 -13.04 -0.80
C ALA A 493 22.29 -14.53 -1.04
N ALA A 494 21.50 -14.80 -2.07
CA ALA A 494 21.21 -16.16 -2.51
C ALA A 494 22.38 -16.67 -3.35
N VAL A 495 23.18 -17.61 -2.83
CA VAL A 495 24.33 -18.17 -3.56
C VAL A 495 24.01 -19.61 -3.96
N THR A 496 24.07 -19.92 -5.25
CA THR A 496 23.86 -21.28 -5.80
C THR A 496 25.17 -22.03 -6.03
N VAL A 497 26.32 -21.35 -5.96
CA VAL A 497 27.67 -21.90 -6.15
C VAL A 497 28.62 -21.26 -5.13
N ALA A 498 29.40 -22.07 -4.41
CA ALA A 498 30.42 -21.59 -3.47
C ALA A 498 31.25 -20.44 -4.06
N ASN A 499 31.23 -19.27 -3.43
CA ASN A 499 32.01 -18.11 -3.84
C ASN A 499 32.77 -17.54 -2.63
N PRO A 500 34.01 -18.01 -2.36
CA PRO A 500 34.78 -17.60 -1.18
C PRO A 500 35.13 -16.10 -1.17
N SER A 501 34.91 -15.39 -2.29
CA SER A 501 35.12 -13.95 -2.39
C SER A 501 33.87 -13.13 -2.00
N ASN A 502 32.69 -13.75 -1.87
CA ASN A 502 31.44 -13.06 -1.56
C ASN A 502 31.46 -12.46 -0.15
N THR A 503 31.71 -11.15 -0.09
CA THR A 503 31.88 -10.41 1.16
C THR A 503 30.87 -9.27 1.26
N PHE A 504 30.20 -9.17 2.39
CA PHE A 504 29.51 -7.93 2.78
C PHE A 504 30.47 -7.08 3.61
N ASP A 505 30.78 -5.87 3.13
CA ASP A 505 31.69 -4.90 3.73
C ASP A 505 30.90 -3.68 4.25
N PRO A 506 30.15 -3.80 5.36
CA PRO A 506 29.66 -2.61 6.05
C PRO A 506 30.85 -1.83 6.62
N ARG A 507 30.83 -0.51 6.52
CA ARG A 507 31.88 0.36 7.06
C ARG A 507 31.28 1.54 7.83
N PHE A 508 31.92 1.88 8.95
CA PHE A 508 31.70 3.16 9.63
C PHE A 508 32.82 4.12 9.25
N SER A 509 32.50 5.24 8.61
CA SER A 509 33.48 6.29 8.28
C SER A 509 33.36 7.54 9.14
N GLY A 510 32.24 7.72 9.86
CA GLY A 510 32.07 8.78 10.85
C GLY A 510 32.95 8.59 12.09
N SER A 511 32.99 9.55 12.98
CA SER A 511 33.81 9.51 14.19
C SER A 511 33.11 10.16 15.38
N GLY A 512 33.62 9.95 16.60
CA GLY A 512 33.12 10.56 17.83
C GLY A 512 32.08 9.74 18.59
N PHE A 513 31.69 8.57 18.08
CA PHE A 513 30.68 7.72 18.72
C PHE A 513 31.27 6.68 19.68
N ASN A 514 30.42 6.23 20.63
CA ASN A 514 30.64 5.06 21.45
C ASN A 514 29.46 4.09 21.32
N LEU A 515 29.64 3.04 20.54
CA LEU A 515 28.63 2.02 20.34
C LEU A 515 28.68 1.00 21.49
N THR A 516 27.73 1.10 22.41
CA THR A 516 27.61 0.20 23.56
C THR A 516 26.80 -1.07 23.27
N ARG A 517 26.11 -1.12 22.12
CA ARG A 517 25.31 -2.28 21.73
C ARG A 517 26.19 -3.39 21.20
N PRO A 518 25.88 -4.68 21.49
CA PRO A 518 26.57 -5.80 20.88
C PRO A 518 26.44 -5.77 19.35
N ILE A 519 27.47 -6.28 18.66
CA ILE A 519 27.45 -6.51 17.22
C ILE A 519 27.60 -8.01 16.94
N ILE A 520 26.82 -8.53 16.01
CA ILE A 520 27.01 -9.86 15.43
C ILE A 520 27.44 -9.70 13.97
N LEU A 521 28.56 -10.30 13.60
CA LEU A 521 29.03 -10.43 12.23
C LEU A 521 28.65 -11.82 11.71
N ALA A 522 27.44 -11.93 11.18
CA ALA A 522 26.87 -13.20 10.76
C ALA A 522 27.16 -13.50 9.27
N ALA A 523 27.25 -14.78 8.94
CA ALA A 523 27.03 -15.28 7.59
C ALA A 523 25.56 -15.72 7.49
N GLY A 524 24.80 -15.18 6.54
CA GLY A 524 23.41 -15.58 6.30
C GLY A 524 23.29 -16.77 5.32
N GLY A 525 22.10 -17.36 5.24
CA GLY A 525 21.75 -18.38 4.24
C GLY A 525 22.27 -19.81 4.49
N VAL A 526 22.19 -20.65 3.45
CA VAL A 526 22.43 -22.11 3.49
C VAL A 526 23.90 -22.56 3.30
N ASP A 527 24.86 -21.62 3.20
CA ASP A 527 26.28 -21.93 2.98
C ASP A 527 27.22 -20.95 3.74
N PRO A 528 27.34 -21.09 5.07
CA PRO A 528 28.18 -20.21 5.89
C PRO A 528 29.69 -20.35 5.63
N ALA A 529 30.14 -21.39 4.92
CA ALA A 529 31.56 -21.63 4.66
C ALA A 529 32.12 -20.73 3.54
N ASN A 530 31.26 -20.17 2.68
CA ASN A 530 31.65 -19.45 1.47
C ASN A 530 31.15 -18.01 1.43
N ARG A 531 30.82 -17.42 2.58
CA ARG A 531 30.23 -16.08 2.66
C ARG A 531 30.73 -15.36 3.90
N PHE A 532 31.21 -14.15 3.72
CA PHE A 532 31.80 -13.39 4.82
C PHE A 532 31.08 -12.07 5.03
N THR A 533 31.00 -11.66 6.29
CA THR A 533 30.73 -10.29 6.68
C THR A 533 32.00 -9.75 7.31
N ARG A 534 32.50 -8.62 6.80
CA ARG A 534 33.67 -7.95 7.34
C ARG A 534 33.30 -6.53 7.73
N LEU A 535 33.28 -6.26 9.03
CA LEU A 535 33.05 -4.91 9.54
C LEU A 535 34.32 -4.08 9.39
N ASN A 536 34.18 -2.91 8.79
CA ASN A 536 35.28 -2.00 8.54
C ASN A 536 35.17 -0.73 9.39
N SER A 537 36.26 -0.36 10.06
CA SER A 537 36.43 0.98 10.62
C SER A 537 37.28 1.83 9.68
N ALA A 538 36.73 2.96 9.27
CA ALA A 538 37.27 3.80 8.21
C ALA A 538 37.36 5.29 8.57
N ASN A 539 37.24 5.66 9.86
CA ASN A 539 37.40 7.05 10.29
C ASN A 539 38.80 7.58 9.98
N ALA A 540 38.87 8.65 9.18
CA ALA A 540 40.12 9.34 8.86
C ALA A 540 40.63 10.20 10.03
N THR A 541 39.73 10.63 10.92
CA THR A 541 40.04 11.46 12.10
C THR A 541 39.22 10.99 13.30
N GLY A 542 39.48 11.58 14.47
CA GLY A 542 38.71 11.30 15.68
C GLY A 542 38.80 9.85 16.16
N THR A 543 37.85 9.45 17.01
CA THR A 543 37.80 8.11 17.62
C THR A 543 36.46 7.44 17.36
N GLN A 544 36.46 6.16 16.99
CA GLN A 544 35.30 5.27 17.05
C GLN A 544 35.48 4.31 18.23
N THR A 545 34.55 4.26 19.18
CA THR A 545 34.63 3.31 20.30
C THR A 545 33.55 2.23 20.16
N PHE A 546 33.96 0.96 20.20
CA PHE A 546 33.07 -0.20 20.28
C PHE A 546 33.17 -0.79 21.68
N SER A 547 32.17 -0.49 22.51
CA SER A 547 32.10 -0.99 23.89
C SER A 547 31.23 -2.25 24.03
N GLY A 548 30.29 -2.45 23.11
CA GLY A 548 29.58 -3.73 23.00
C GLY A 548 30.49 -4.84 22.48
N VAL A 549 30.18 -6.08 22.84
CA VAL A 549 30.88 -7.26 22.33
C VAL A 549 30.57 -7.43 20.84
N ILE A 550 31.63 -7.60 20.03
CA ILE A 550 31.56 -8.03 18.64
C ILE A 550 31.76 -9.56 18.59
N SER A 551 30.86 -10.27 17.93
CA SER A 551 30.82 -11.74 17.90
C SER A 551 30.44 -12.28 16.51
N GLY A 552 30.52 -13.60 16.32
CA GLY A 552 30.10 -14.28 15.09
C GLY A 552 31.26 -14.65 14.14
N PRO A 553 30.99 -15.37 13.04
CA PRO A 553 32.03 -15.91 12.15
C PRO A 553 32.77 -14.85 11.31
N GLY A 554 32.27 -13.60 11.29
CA GLY A 554 32.82 -12.54 10.46
C GLY A 554 34.19 -11.99 10.89
N LYS A 555 34.68 -11.04 10.11
CA LYS A 555 36.02 -10.43 10.23
C LYS A 555 35.94 -8.97 10.66
N PHE A 556 37.00 -8.45 11.28
CA PHE A 556 37.15 -7.02 11.51
C PHE A 556 38.34 -6.46 10.73
N ARG A 557 38.16 -5.26 10.16
CA ARG A 557 39.25 -4.55 9.46
C ARG A 557 39.31 -3.07 9.81
N ARG A 558 40.51 -2.58 10.09
CA ARG A 558 40.85 -1.17 10.26
C ARG A 558 41.66 -0.70 9.04
N MET A 559 41.14 0.24 8.24
CA MET A 559 41.62 0.44 6.84
C MET A 559 41.98 1.86 6.37
N THR A 560 41.63 2.93 7.09
CA THR A 560 41.88 4.33 6.64
C THR A 560 42.99 5.04 7.44
N ALA A 561 43.94 5.72 6.80
CA ALA A 561 44.94 6.52 7.52
C ALA A 561 44.35 7.48 8.57
N GLY A 562 45.10 7.69 9.65
CA GLY A 562 44.72 8.62 10.71
C GLY A 562 43.94 7.96 11.85
N GLY A 563 42.66 8.32 12.00
CA GLY A 563 41.79 8.12 13.17
C GLY A 563 41.93 6.83 14.01
N THR A 564 41.42 6.85 15.23
CA THR A 564 41.53 5.74 16.18
C THR A 564 40.24 4.93 16.25
N THR A 565 40.35 3.61 16.34
CA THR A 565 39.28 2.70 16.73
C THR A 565 39.61 2.09 18.08
N VAL A 566 38.66 2.05 19.02
CA VAL A 566 38.88 1.52 20.36
C VAL A 566 37.92 0.36 20.62
N PHE A 567 38.46 -0.79 21.01
CA PHE A 567 37.70 -1.92 21.54
C PHE A 567 37.84 -1.97 23.05
N THR A 568 36.71 -2.05 23.75
CA THR A 568 36.68 -2.24 25.21
C THR A 568 35.97 -3.52 25.66
N GLY A 569 35.19 -4.14 24.77
CA GLY A 569 34.51 -5.41 25.03
C GLY A 569 35.37 -6.65 24.80
N ALA A 570 34.97 -7.77 25.43
CA ALA A 570 35.52 -9.10 25.21
C ALA A 570 34.97 -9.70 23.91
N ASN A 571 35.54 -9.29 22.78
CA ASN A 571 35.12 -9.73 21.45
C ASN A 571 35.38 -11.22 21.21
N THR A 572 34.51 -11.86 20.44
CA THR A 572 34.52 -13.32 20.18
C THR A 572 34.36 -13.67 18.70
N TYR A 573 34.47 -12.70 17.79
CA TYR A 573 34.38 -13.00 16.37
C TYR A 573 35.54 -13.88 15.89
N GLU A 574 35.27 -14.74 14.92
CA GLU A 574 36.15 -15.87 14.57
C GLU A 574 37.03 -15.59 13.34
N GLY A 575 36.60 -14.70 12.45
CA GLY A 575 37.24 -14.51 11.15
C GLY A 575 38.55 -13.72 11.16
N GLY A 576 39.00 -13.27 12.33
CA GLY A 576 40.26 -12.55 12.54
C GLY A 576 40.19 -11.03 12.36
N THR A 577 41.30 -10.38 12.68
CA THR A 577 41.48 -8.92 12.67
C THR A 577 42.56 -8.52 11.67
N THR A 578 42.30 -7.51 10.84
CA THR A 578 43.33 -6.90 10.00
C THR A 578 43.46 -5.41 10.27
N VAL A 579 44.68 -4.93 10.46
CA VAL A 579 45.03 -3.51 10.66
C VAL A 579 45.91 -3.06 9.49
N GLU A 580 45.27 -2.51 8.47
CA GLU A 580 45.90 -2.07 7.22
C GLU A 580 46.40 -0.63 7.33
N ASP A 581 45.69 0.24 8.06
CA ASP A 581 46.06 1.64 8.25
C ASP A 581 45.40 2.23 9.52
N GLY A 582 45.82 3.42 9.97
CA GLY A 582 45.33 4.10 11.17
C GLY A 582 45.59 3.32 12.47
N THR A 583 44.88 3.64 13.56
CA THR A 583 45.11 3.00 14.87
C THR A 583 43.92 2.15 15.31
N LEU A 584 44.17 0.89 15.68
CA LEU A 584 43.26 0.04 16.46
C LEU A 584 43.80 -0.10 17.88
N THR A 585 43.03 0.33 18.88
CA THR A 585 43.37 0.29 20.29
C THR A 585 42.51 -0.72 21.02
N VAL A 586 43.13 -1.62 21.78
CA VAL A 586 42.47 -2.52 22.73
C VAL A 586 42.65 -1.91 24.13
N SER A 587 41.57 -1.63 24.83
CA SER A 587 41.60 -0.94 26.12
C SER A 587 40.53 -1.47 27.07
N GLY A 588 40.93 -1.92 28.25
CA GLY A 588 40.05 -2.55 29.24
C GLY A 588 40.52 -3.96 29.58
N ALA A 589 40.39 -4.36 30.86
CA ALA A 589 41.04 -5.57 31.38
C ALA A 589 40.71 -6.86 30.61
N SER A 590 39.47 -6.95 30.12
CA SER A 590 38.93 -8.10 29.38
C SER A 590 38.77 -7.84 27.89
N ALA A 591 39.30 -6.74 27.35
CA ALA A 591 39.13 -6.41 25.94
C ALA A 591 39.97 -7.36 25.06
N THR A 592 39.39 -7.84 23.96
CA THR A 592 40.03 -8.81 23.05
C THR A 592 39.80 -8.46 21.58
N LEU A 593 40.54 -9.09 20.67
CA LEU A 593 40.42 -8.98 19.21
C LEU A 593 39.65 -10.15 18.57
N GLY A 594 38.83 -10.88 19.34
CA GLY A 594 38.21 -12.11 18.86
C GLY A 594 39.13 -13.33 18.99
N VAL A 595 38.80 -14.41 18.29
CA VAL A 595 39.52 -15.71 18.40
C VAL A 595 40.35 -16.06 17.16
N GLY A 596 40.16 -15.32 16.06
CA GLY A 596 40.92 -15.52 14.82
C GLY A 596 42.26 -14.80 14.80
N ASP A 597 43.03 -15.04 13.72
CA ASP A 597 44.35 -14.44 13.52
C ASP A 597 44.33 -12.92 13.47
N VAL A 598 45.42 -12.29 13.93
CA VAL A 598 45.62 -10.84 13.91
C VAL A 598 46.74 -10.49 12.94
N THR A 599 46.43 -9.69 11.94
CA THR A 599 47.39 -9.23 10.92
C THR A 599 47.52 -7.72 10.95
N VAL A 600 48.75 -7.20 11.01
CA VAL A 600 49.08 -5.77 10.99
C VAL A 600 50.04 -5.53 9.82
N THR A 601 49.59 -4.82 8.79
CA THR A 601 50.34 -4.63 7.52
C THR A 601 50.79 -3.20 7.27
N GLY A 602 50.07 -2.21 7.81
CA GLY A 602 50.40 -0.79 7.62
C GLY A 602 49.90 0.15 8.71
N GLY A 603 48.92 -0.25 9.52
CA GLY A 603 48.45 0.55 10.65
C GLY A 603 49.15 0.23 11.98
N THR A 604 48.64 0.82 13.06
CA THR A 604 49.09 0.59 14.43
C THR A 604 48.05 -0.21 15.22
N LEU A 605 48.46 -1.36 15.75
CA LEU A 605 47.74 -2.03 16.83
C LEU A 605 48.30 -1.56 18.17
N SER A 606 47.47 -0.99 19.04
CA SER A 606 47.85 -0.52 20.37
C SER A 606 47.13 -1.33 21.45
N ILE A 607 47.85 -2.07 22.28
CA ILE A 607 47.28 -2.81 23.41
C ILE A 607 47.61 -2.03 24.69
N SER A 608 46.59 -1.45 25.32
CA SER A 608 46.74 -0.58 26.49
C SER A 608 47.18 -1.37 27.72
N SER A 609 47.87 -0.74 28.67
CA SER A 609 48.25 -1.39 29.92
C SER A 609 47.03 -1.94 30.68
N GLY A 610 47.21 -3.07 31.36
CA GLY A 610 46.15 -3.74 32.12
C GLY A 610 45.23 -4.65 31.30
N VAL A 611 45.35 -4.68 29.96
CA VAL A 611 44.72 -5.73 29.14
C VAL A 611 45.39 -7.08 29.42
N THR A 612 44.61 -8.13 29.62
CA THR A 612 45.14 -9.43 30.07
C THR A 612 45.40 -10.44 28.96
N ASN A 613 44.54 -10.48 27.94
CA ASN A 613 44.64 -11.42 26.83
C ASN A 613 43.99 -10.83 25.56
N ALA A 614 44.60 -9.79 25.00
CA ALA A 614 44.08 -9.06 23.85
C ALA A 614 43.95 -9.94 22.62
N ILE A 615 44.94 -10.81 22.40
CA ILE A 615 45.02 -11.74 21.27
C ILE A 615 44.72 -13.15 21.80
N ALA A 616 43.90 -13.92 21.10
CA ALA A 616 43.58 -15.27 21.55
C ALA A 616 44.80 -16.19 21.51
N ASN A 617 44.89 -17.10 22.48
CA ASN A 617 46.00 -18.05 22.60
C ASN A 617 46.13 -19.00 21.41
N THR A 618 45.05 -19.15 20.63
CA THR A 618 44.99 -19.96 19.40
C THR A 618 45.36 -19.16 18.15
N ALA A 619 45.47 -17.84 18.24
CA ALA A 619 45.68 -16.96 17.10
C ALA A 619 47.16 -16.76 16.79
N THR A 620 47.43 -16.54 15.51
CA THR A 620 48.71 -16.04 15.00
C THR A 620 48.69 -14.52 14.98
N LEU A 621 49.75 -13.89 15.51
CA LEU A 621 50.03 -12.47 15.28
C LEU A 621 51.03 -12.33 14.12
N SER A 622 50.62 -11.67 13.04
CA SER A 622 51.46 -11.36 11.89
C SER A 622 51.67 -9.87 11.72
N VAL A 623 52.90 -9.41 11.87
CA VAL A 623 53.32 -8.01 11.65
C VAL A 623 54.21 -7.95 10.42
N SER A 624 53.83 -7.13 9.44
CA SER A 624 54.55 -7.00 8.17
C SER A 624 54.41 -5.58 7.62
N GLY A 625 55.13 -5.28 6.53
CA GLY A 625 55.07 -3.96 5.89
C GLY A 625 55.43 -2.83 6.86
N ALA A 626 54.58 -1.80 6.91
CA ALA A 626 54.71 -0.67 7.82
C ALA A 626 53.93 -0.86 9.14
N GLY A 627 53.42 -2.08 9.38
CA GLY A 627 52.62 -2.39 10.56
C GLY A 627 53.38 -2.20 11.87
N ILE A 628 52.73 -1.59 12.86
CA ILE A 628 53.29 -1.31 14.19
C ILE A 628 52.43 -1.97 15.26
N VAL A 629 53.06 -2.58 16.27
CA VAL A 629 52.38 -3.07 17.48
C VAL A 629 52.95 -2.37 18.71
N ASN A 630 52.12 -1.53 19.32
CA ASN A 630 52.43 -0.80 20.55
C ASN A 630 51.82 -1.53 21.74
N LEU A 631 52.66 -1.87 22.72
CA LEU A 631 52.24 -2.62 23.91
C LEU A 631 52.45 -1.77 25.16
N GLY A 632 51.38 -1.53 25.91
CA GLY A 632 51.40 -0.84 27.19
C GLY A 632 52.25 -1.58 28.23
N THR A 633 52.66 -0.86 29.27
CA THR A 633 53.50 -1.44 30.33
C THR A 633 52.85 -2.68 30.94
N GLY A 634 53.63 -3.75 31.07
CA GLY A 634 53.19 -5.02 31.68
C GLY A 634 52.43 -5.96 30.75
N ILE A 635 52.12 -5.57 29.51
CA ILE A 635 51.47 -6.46 28.54
C ILE A 635 52.35 -7.67 28.22
N ASN A 636 51.73 -8.85 28.22
CA ASN A 636 52.35 -10.16 28.05
C ASN A 636 51.31 -11.15 27.50
N ASP A 637 50.98 -11.03 26.22
CA ASP A 637 49.95 -11.83 25.55
C ASP A 637 50.49 -13.20 25.12
N LEU A 638 49.72 -14.27 25.35
CA LEU A 638 50.03 -15.61 24.85
C LEU A 638 49.43 -15.79 23.45
N ILE A 639 50.24 -16.23 22.48
CA ILE A 639 49.83 -16.42 21.09
C ILE A 639 50.31 -17.78 20.57
N ALA A 640 49.60 -18.34 19.58
CA ALA A 640 49.95 -19.64 19.01
C ALA A 640 51.20 -19.54 18.12
N ALA A 641 51.31 -18.45 17.37
CA ALA A 641 52.46 -18.17 16.50
C ALA A 641 52.66 -16.66 16.34
N LEU A 642 53.92 -16.28 16.08
CA LEU A 642 54.33 -14.90 15.82
C LEU A 642 55.07 -14.84 14.48
N SER A 643 54.72 -13.88 13.63
CA SER A 643 55.44 -13.55 12.41
C SER A 643 55.81 -12.07 12.41
N LEU A 644 57.09 -11.75 12.23
CA LEU A 644 57.62 -10.38 12.21
C LEU A 644 58.34 -10.13 10.89
N GLY A 645 57.96 -9.08 10.17
CA GLY A 645 58.47 -8.81 8.83
C GLY A 645 58.17 -9.92 7.82
N GLY A 646 57.12 -10.71 8.06
CA GLY A 646 56.81 -11.92 7.29
C GLY A 646 57.62 -13.16 7.66
N VAL A 647 58.48 -13.09 8.68
CA VAL A 647 59.31 -14.20 9.15
C VAL A 647 58.71 -14.83 10.41
N ALA A 648 58.35 -16.11 10.33
CA ALA A 648 57.85 -16.88 11.47
C ALA A 648 58.92 -17.01 12.57
N GLN A 649 58.52 -16.73 13.80
CA GLN A 649 59.36 -16.90 14.98
C GLN A 649 59.21 -18.35 15.48
N THR A 650 60.32 -19.07 15.60
CA THR A 650 60.33 -20.53 15.77
C THR A 650 60.06 -21.02 17.20
N ASN A 651 60.01 -20.12 18.17
CA ASN A 651 59.74 -20.47 19.57
C ASN A 651 58.28 -20.14 19.92
N ALA A 652 57.56 -21.09 20.51
CA ALA A 652 56.30 -20.79 21.18
C ALA A 652 56.57 -19.90 22.41
N GLY A 653 55.70 -18.93 22.69
CA GLY A 653 55.89 -18.03 23.81
C GLY A 653 54.90 -16.87 23.83
N THR A 654 55.14 -15.92 24.71
CA THR A 654 54.32 -14.71 24.81
C THR A 654 54.96 -13.53 24.07
N TYR A 655 54.13 -12.61 23.57
CA TYR A 655 54.55 -11.33 23.01
C TYR A 655 54.13 -10.20 23.95
N GLY A 656 55.07 -9.35 24.35
CA GLY A 656 54.83 -8.38 25.42
C GLY A 656 55.66 -7.12 25.34
N SER A 657 55.37 -6.19 26.26
CA SER A 657 56.10 -4.92 26.35
C SER A 657 57.56 -5.11 26.79
N LEU A 658 58.43 -4.13 26.55
CA LEU A 658 59.82 -4.14 27.03
C LEU A 658 59.94 -4.45 28.53
N ALA A 659 59.01 -3.93 29.34
CA ALA A 659 58.96 -4.10 30.79
C ALA A 659 58.33 -5.43 31.25
N SER A 660 57.86 -6.27 30.33
CA SER A 660 57.23 -7.56 30.64
C SER A 660 58.25 -8.70 30.79
N SER A 661 57.77 -9.87 31.19
CA SER A 661 58.52 -11.14 31.17
C SER A 661 58.36 -11.92 29.86
N ALA A 662 57.86 -11.28 28.79
CA ALA A 662 57.53 -11.98 27.55
C ALA A 662 58.75 -12.55 26.81
N THR A 663 58.52 -13.68 26.12
CA THR A 663 59.54 -14.34 25.28
C THR A 663 59.99 -13.44 24.15
N PHE A 664 59.02 -12.77 23.51
CA PHE A 664 59.26 -11.79 22.46
C PHE A 664 58.78 -10.43 22.96
N LYS A 665 59.61 -9.40 22.80
CA LYS A 665 59.30 -8.04 23.25
C LYS A 665 59.17 -7.11 22.06
N ASN A 666 58.23 -6.16 22.13
CA ASN A 666 58.23 -5.07 21.15
C ASN A 666 59.49 -4.22 21.36
N ALA A 667 60.17 -3.87 20.26
CA ALA A 667 61.43 -3.11 20.28
C ALA A 667 61.16 -1.60 20.33
#